data_AF-A0A6C0AYY7-F1
#
_entry.id   AF-A0A6C0AYY7-F1
#
_cell.length_a   1.000
_cell.length_b   1.000
_cell.length_c   1.000
_cell.angle_alpha   90.00
_cell.angle_beta   90.00
_cell.angle_gamma   90.00
#
_symmetry.space_group_name_H-M   'P 1'
#
loop_
_entity.id
_entity.type
_entity.pdbx_description
1 polymer ?
#
loop_
_entity_poly.entity_id
_entity_poly.type
_entity_poly.pdbx_seq_one_letter_code
_entity_poly.pdbx_strand_id
1 'polypeptide(L)'
;MVVSKLDNSINYPEISRLNKEDKDQDEVWVYETEINGHNIDIALGKPNYSFIEKNVIYFPVYLIINSKVDSQIGVYEIDSNTLPNILDEDGDIDLDKLNEPRLYSYADTLLKEKKGKILSEKDKEVEREISPSEDEINKQVDDLLLKDISEDEEDEEEDEEDDEEEEDDEEDEEDDEEDEEDEEEEEEDDEEDEDEENDTPRYKDFAPLEEQTIEESNKEKKEYVASKKNNWVENFMKNNNYKIRDTKYDGNCFFIAVKYGLETINEIVSVKELREILSQDISLVQYKEYKYLYDTLKLNYDNLLQQVKEVETENKSLESQLRGTKDRSKQKDIIGSAKKLGKREEELLEELQSAEDILRDYQHMANINNLEEYKEYVKRITNPVFWADSWAISTLEPLINKKFILLSEAIYNEGDISNVLQCGELHPKLQADGIFKPTHYIILDYNGSHYKLITYKGRGAFTFKELPIDIKNMIKDKCLEKNSGVYSLIPEFQSYLKESIQSIEEYDPLEDDVVQNEDLNYDNDVVFQVSSRSASKPFPGEGNGETISIKNKGEYLGLSQIADWRKEIARFWDIVYKKKLPYDKNLEILRSKIKNNDKLQKILKLTKRAKLQYFKQLGPALVLEEIMQIREELI
;
A
#
# COMPACT_ATOMS: atom_id res chain seq x y z
N MET A 1 -15.18 47.31 10.48
CA MET A 1 -16.15 46.23 10.23
C MET A 1 -16.74 46.48 8.85
N VAL A 2 -17.01 45.42 8.10
CA VAL A 2 -17.57 45.52 6.74
C VAL A 2 -19.02 45.04 6.75
N VAL A 3 -19.90 45.83 6.14
CA VAL A 3 -21.33 45.51 6.04
C VAL A 3 -21.55 44.56 4.85
N SER A 4 -22.36 43.51 5.05
CA SER A 4 -22.77 42.59 3.98
C SER A 4 -23.49 43.33 2.83
N LYS A 5 -23.34 42.88 1.57
CA LYS A 5 -24.23 43.30 0.45
C LYS A 5 -25.55 42.54 0.44
N LEU A 6 -25.59 41.30 0.95
CA LEU A 6 -26.81 40.50 1.00
C LEU A 6 -27.78 40.95 2.11
N ASP A 7 -27.28 41.31 3.30
CA ASP A 7 -28.10 41.84 4.40
C ASP A 7 -27.37 42.92 5.21
N ASN A 8 -27.83 44.18 5.10
CA ASN A 8 -27.22 45.34 5.75
C ASN A 8 -27.22 45.30 7.29
N SER A 9 -27.94 44.36 7.91
CA SER A 9 -27.89 44.13 9.36
C SER A 9 -26.71 43.26 9.81
N ILE A 10 -25.97 42.66 8.87
CA ILE A 10 -24.79 41.83 9.13
C ILE A 10 -23.52 42.69 9.02
N ASN A 11 -22.67 42.58 10.02
CA ASN A 11 -21.36 43.22 10.07
C ASN A 11 -20.27 42.17 10.30
N TYR A 12 -19.33 42.09 9.37
CA TYR A 12 -18.17 41.22 9.49
C TYR A 12 -17.07 41.95 10.28
N PRO A 13 -16.53 41.34 11.35
CA PRO A 13 -15.37 41.89 12.04
C PRO A 13 -14.16 41.84 11.10
N GLU A 14 -13.43 42.94 11.01
CA GLU A 14 -12.20 42.99 10.23
C GLU A 14 -11.09 42.30 11.03
N ILE A 15 -10.76 41.08 10.64
CA ILE A 15 -9.78 40.23 11.29
C ILE A 15 -8.67 39.98 10.27
N SER A 16 -7.41 40.23 10.62
CA SER A 16 -6.28 40.01 9.70
C SER A 16 -5.62 38.64 9.86
N ARG A 17 -5.82 37.97 10.99
CA ARG A 17 -5.22 36.66 11.28
C ARG A 17 -6.05 35.49 10.73
N LEU A 18 -5.39 34.37 10.46
CA LEU A 18 -6.03 33.09 10.13
C LEU A 18 -7.05 32.68 11.21
N ASN A 19 -8.26 32.31 10.80
CA ASN A 19 -9.28 31.80 11.71
C ASN A 19 -8.84 30.44 12.28
N LYS A 20 -9.14 30.19 13.55
CA LYS A 20 -8.75 28.93 14.21
C LYS A 20 -9.40 27.71 13.56
N GLU A 21 -10.64 27.86 13.07
CA GLU A 21 -11.40 26.77 12.42
C GLU A 21 -10.82 26.36 11.06
N ASP A 22 -10.03 27.24 10.45
CA ASP A 22 -9.36 27.06 9.16
C ASP A 22 -7.89 26.65 9.33
N LYS A 23 -7.35 26.64 10.56
CA LYS A 23 -5.93 26.37 10.83
C LYS A 23 -5.55 24.88 10.68
N ASP A 24 -6.49 23.99 10.96
CA ASP A 24 -6.30 22.53 10.92
C ASP A 24 -6.80 21.94 9.58
N GLN A 25 -6.75 22.71 8.50
CA GLN A 25 -6.97 22.18 7.15
C GLN A 25 -5.62 21.79 6.55
N ASP A 26 -5.46 20.50 6.24
CA ASP A 26 -4.21 19.96 5.71
C ASP A 26 -3.97 20.44 4.26
N GLU A 27 -5.04 20.70 3.50
CA GLU A 27 -4.99 21.14 2.09
C GLU A 27 -6.08 22.19 1.81
N VAL A 28 -5.73 23.25 1.07
CA VAL A 28 -6.66 24.33 0.66
C VAL A 28 -6.31 24.81 -0.75
N TRP A 29 -7.31 24.95 -1.61
CA TRP A 29 -7.13 25.49 -2.95
C TRP A 29 -6.73 26.96 -2.92
N VAL A 30 -5.72 27.28 -3.73
CA VAL A 30 -5.26 28.64 -3.99
C VAL A 30 -5.80 29.06 -5.36
N TYR A 31 -6.45 30.21 -5.39
CA TYR A 31 -7.06 30.78 -6.57
C TYR A 31 -6.33 32.06 -6.97
N GLU A 32 -5.97 32.17 -8.25
CA GLU A 32 -5.48 33.41 -8.81
C GLU A 32 -6.67 34.30 -9.24
N THR A 33 -6.73 35.53 -8.73
CA THR A 33 -7.82 36.46 -9.08
C THR A 33 -7.36 37.91 -9.11
N GLU A 34 -8.14 38.78 -9.75
CA GLU A 34 -7.90 40.21 -9.80
C GLU A 34 -8.81 40.93 -8.79
N ILE A 35 -8.23 41.50 -7.74
CA ILE A 35 -8.95 42.31 -6.75
C ILE A 35 -8.43 43.74 -6.79
N ASN A 36 -9.31 44.71 -7.06
CA ASN A 36 -8.99 46.15 -7.16
C ASN A 36 -7.83 46.47 -8.13
N GLY A 37 -7.69 45.73 -9.23
CA GLY A 37 -6.61 45.95 -10.20
C GLY A 37 -5.27 45.31 -9.83
N HIS A 38 -5.28 44.42 -8.82
CA HIS A 38 -4.12 43.65 -8.38
C HIS A 38 -4.40 42.16 -8.60
N ASN A 39 -3.59 41.51 -9.43
CA ASN A 39 -3.59 40.05 -9.55
C ASN A 39 -2.92 39.46 -8.30
N ILE A 40 -3.65 38.63 -7.57
CA ILE A 40 -3.26 38.07 -6.29
C ILE A 40 -3.72 36.62 -6.16
N ASP A 41 -3.04 35.88 -5.31
CA ASP A 41 -3.45 34.54 -4.91
C ASP A 41 -4.24 34.61 -3.62
N ILE A 42 -5.38 33.92 -3.60
CA ILE A 42 -6.27 33.85 -2.45
C ILE A 42 -6.64 32.41 -2.11
N ALA A 43 -6.90 32.14 -0.84
CA ALA A 43 -7.52 30.89 -0.40
C ALA A 43 -8.84 31.20 0.32
N LEU A 44 -9.81 30.29 0.21
CA LEU A 44 -11.09 30.39 0.90
C LEU A 44 -11.09 29.52 2.17
N GLY A 45 -11.52 30.11 3.29
CA GLY A 45 -11.78 29.36 4.52
C GLY A 45 -13.08 28.55 4.45
N LYS A 46 -13.34 27.75 5.48
CA LYS A 46 -14.57 26.93 5.56
C LYS A 46 -15.82 27.81 5.53
N PRO A 47 -16.95 27.29 4.97
CA PRO A 47 -18.23 27.98 5.01
C PRO A 47 -18.64 28.27 6.45
N ASN A 48 -18.94 29.53 6.75
CA ASN A 48 -19.44 29.95 8.04
C ASN A 48 -20.96 30.16 8.00
N TYR A 49 -21.66 29.41 8.83
CA TYR A 49 -23.12 29.35 8.88
C TYR A 49 -23.74 30.25 9.95
N SER A 50 -22.97 31.14 10.59
CA SER A 50 -23.44 31.98 11.71
C SER A 50 -24.61 32.92 11.36
N PHE A 51 -24.83 33.17 10.07
CA PHE A 51 -25.93 34.02 9.57
C PHE A 51 -26.94 33.27 8.69
N ILE A 52 -26.99 31.93 8.79
CA ILE A 52 -27.88 31.11 7.98
C ILE A 52 -29.37 31.45 8.17
N GLU A 53 -29.78 31.90 9.37
CA GLU A 53 -31.16 32.36 9.64
C GLU A 53 -31.55 33.60 8.82
N LYS A 54 -30.56 34.35 8.32
CA LYS A 54 -30.73 35.49 7.41
C LYS A 54 -30.46 35.12 5.95
N ASN A 55 -30.42 33.82 5.63
CA ASN A 55 -30.11 33.28 4.30
C ASN A 55 -28.70 33.62 3.81
N VAL A 56 -27.74 33.92 4.70
CA VAL A 56 -26.37 34.29 4.32
C VAL A 56 -25.37 33.25 4.84
N ILE A 57 -24.58 32.69 3.93
CA ILE A 57 -23.36 31.92 4.24
C ILE A 57 -22.18 32.74 3.73
N TYR A 58 -21.08 32.76 4.48
CA TYR A 58 -19.88 33.47 4.06
C TYR A 58 -18.60 32.65 4.20
N PHE A 59 -17.62 32.95 3.38
CA PHE A 59 -16.30 32.32 3.34
C PHE A 59 -15.23 33.37 3.64
N PRO A 60 -14.38 33.18 4.66
CA PRO A 60 -13.18 33.98 4.85
C PRO A 60 -12.28 33.97 3.61
N VAL A 61 -11.77 35.13 3.20
CA VAL A 61 -10.80 35.25 2.10
C VAL A 61 -9.43 35.56 2.66
N TYR A 62 -8.46 34.71 2.36
CA TYR A 62 -7.08 34.82 2.80
C TYR A 62 -6.18 35.19 1.63
N LEU A 63 -5.33 36.21 1.80
CA LEU A 63 -4.25 36.54 0.88
C LEU A 63 -3.11 35.55 1.08
N ILE A 64 -2.64 34.96 -0.03
CA ILE A 64 -1.50 34.06 -0.06
C ILE A 64 -0.27 34.81 -0.59
N ILE A 65 0.86 34.68 0.12
CA ILE A 65 2.16 35.22 -0.29
C ILE A 65 3.22 34.20 0.14
N ASN A 66 4.11 33.77 -0.76
CA ASN A 66 5.09 32.69 -0.55
C ASN A 66 4.45 31.37 -0.12
N SER A 67 3.36 30.98 -0.80
CA SER A 67 2.62 29.73 -0.54
C SER A 67 2.16 29.59 0.92
N LYS A 68 2.01 30.72 1.62
CA LYS A 68 1.57 30.79 3.02
C LYS A 68 0.47 31.81 3.16
N VAL A 69 -0.46 31.52 4.08
CA VAL A 69 -1.48 32.47 4.48
C VAL A 69 -0.82 33.67 5.14
N ASP A 70 -0.94 34.83 4.50
CA ASP A 70 -0.40 36.08 5.02
C ASP A 70 -1.42 36.78 5.91
N SER A 71 -2.59 37.11 5.35
CA SER A 71 -3.64 37.86 6.06
C SER A 71 -5.02 37.52 5.53
N GLN A 72 -6.04 37.54 6.40
CA GLN A 72 -7.42 37.59 5.96
C GLN A 72 -7.77 39.01 5.48
N ILE A 73 -8.31 39.10 4.27
CA ILE A 73 -8.52 40.38 3.55
C ILE A 73 -9.99 40.67 3.25
N GLY A 74 -10.89 39.71 3.47
CA GLY A 74 -12.32 39.91 3.26
C GLY A 74 -13.14 38.65 3.46
N VAL A 75 -14.36 38.67 2.91
CA VAL A 75 -15.27 37.53 2.85
C VAL A 75 -15.98 37.46 1.49
N TYR A 76 -16.22 36.25 0.98
CA TYR A 76 -17.27 36.01 -0.02
C TYR A 76 -18.57 35.69 0.71
N GLU A 77 -19.70 36.09 0.13
CA GLU A 77 -21.02 35.79 0.68
C GLU A 77 -21.95 35.26 -0.40
N ILE A 78 -22.78 34.30 -0.02
CA ILE A 78 -23.74 33.64 -0.89
C ILE A 78 -25.09 33.50 -0.17
N ASP A 79 -26.14 33.32 -0.96
CA ASP A 79 -27.42 32.86 -0.44
C ASP A 79 -27.30 31.41 0.04
N SER A 80 -27.95 31.04 1.15
CA SER A 80 -27.78 29.67 1.69
C SER A 80 -28.25 28.56 0.73
N ASN A 81 -29.12 28.89 -0.22
CA ASN A 81 -29.64 27.95 -1.21
C ASN A 81 -28.74 27.75 -2.43
N THR A 82 -27.68 28.55 -2.61
CA THR A 82 -26.78 28.45 -3.76
C THR A 82 -25.57 27.56 -3.51
N LEU A 83 -25.33 27.13 -2.26
CA LEU A 83 -24.17 26.31 -1.89
C LEU A 83 -24.02 25.04 -2.77
N PRO A 84 -25.07 24.26 -3.08
CA PRO A 84 -24.92 23.07 -3.93
C PRO A 84 -24.57 23.37 -5.40
N ASN A 85 -24.78 24.61 -5.85
CA ASN A 85 -24.65 25.02 -7.25
C ASN A 85 -23.33 25.76 -7.53
N ILE A 86 -22.56 26.09 -6.49
CA ILE A 86 -21.26 26.76 -6.59
C ILE A 86 -20.09 25.77 -6.47
N LEU A 87 -20.40 24.48 -6.33
CA LEU A 87 -19.40 23.42 -6.35
C LEU A 87 -19.18 22.94 -7.79
N ASP A 88 -17.95 22.59 -8.14
CA ASP A 88 -17.58 21.98 -9.42
C ASP A 88 -17.69 20.43 -9.40
N GLU A 89 -17.15 19.77 -10.42
CA GLU A 89 -17.21 18.31 -10.58
C GLU A 89 -16.41 17.56 -9.50
N ASP A 90 -15.46 18.24 -8.85
CA ASP A 90 -14.59 17.71 -7.80
C ASP A 90 -15.09 18.07 -6.39
N GLY A 91 -16.12 18.92 -6.30
CA GLY A 91 -16.76 19.33 -5.05
C GLY A 91 -16.15 20.59 -4.45
N ASP A 92 -15.33 21.31 -5.21
CA ASP A 92 -14.64 22.54 -4.80
C ASP A 92 -15.39 23.79 -5.22
N ILE A 93 -15.11 24.91 -4.56
CA ILE A 93 -15.82 26.17 -4.81
C ILE A 93 -15.32 26.78 -6.13
N ASP A 94 -16.25 26.92 -7.07
CA ASP A 94 -16.04 27.61 -8.33
C ASP A 94 -16.17 29.13 -8.13
N LEU A 95 -15.04 29.84 -8.14
CA LEU A 95 -14.98 31.30 -7.96
C LEU A 95 -15.75 32.07 -9.03
N ASP A 96 -15.88 31.54 -10.25
CA ASP A 96 -16.60 32.22 -11.34
C ASP A 96 -18.11 32.27 -11.07
N LYS A 97 -18.60 31.42 -10.17
CA LYS A 97 -19.99 31.39 -9.71
C LYS A 97 -20.24 32.27 -8.48
N LEU A 98 -19.21 32.93 -7.93
CA LEU A 98 -19.32 33.82 -6.78
C LEU A 98 -19.45 35.29 -7.19
N ASN A 99 -20.17 36.06 -6.38
CA ASN A 99 -20.19 37.52 -6.50
C ASN A 99 -18.88 38.13 -5.97
N GLU A 100 -18.56 39.35 -6.39
CA GLU A 100 -17.37 40.06 -5.88
C GLU A 100 -17.26 40.09 -4.34
N PRO A 101 -16.06 39.84 -3.79
CA PRO A 101 -15.88 39.72 -2.35
C PRO A 101 -16.11 41.05 -1.63
N ARG A 102 -16.42 40.95 -0.34
CA ARG A 102 -16.45 42.06 0.61
C ARG A 102 -15.08 42.19 1.27
N LEU A 103 -14.29 43.12 0.77
CA LEU A 103 -12.97 43.42 1.29
C LEU A 103 -13.01 44.25 2.56
N TYR A 104 -12.09 43.96 3.47
CA TYR A 104 -11.82 44.76 4.66
C TYR A 104 -11.23 46.12 4.31
N SER A 105 -11.45 47.11 5.18
CA SER A 105 -11.10 48.51 4.90
C SER A 105 -9.61 48.72 4.67
N TYR A 106 -8.77 47.89 5.28
CA TYR A 106 -7.33 47.90 5.12
C TYR A 106 -6.81 47.09 3.92
N ALA A 107 -7.66 46.28 3.26
CA ALA A 107 -7.20 45.35 2.23
C ALA A 107 -6.55 46.08 1.05
N ASP A 108 -7.15 47.17 0.59
CA ASP A 108 -6.62 47.96 -0.53
C ASP A 108 -5.23 48.57 -0.23
N THR A 109 -5.04 49.06 1.01
CA THR A 109 -3.74 49.56 1.48
C THR A 109 -2.72 48.43 1.58
N LEU A 110 -3.12 47.29 2.13
CA LEU A 110 -2.28 46.09 2.27
C LEU A 110 -1.79 45.58 0.91
N LEU A 111 -2.68 45.52 -0.09
CA LEU A 111 -2.35 45.09 -1.45
C LEU A 111 -1.37 46.06 -2.13
N LYS A 112 -1.52 47.37 -1.91
CA LYS A 112 -0.59 48.39 -2.42
C LYS A 112 0.79 48.31 -1.77
N GLU A 113 0.85 48.11 -0.46
CA GLU A 113 2.11 47.96 0.29
C GLU A 113 2.85 46.68 -0.09
N LYS A 114 2.11 45.60 -0.31
CA LYS A 114 2.67 44.28 -0.65
C LYS A 114 2.86 44.05 -2.14
N LYS A 115 2.49 45.03 -2.99
CA LYS A 115 2.66 44.98 -4.45
C LYS A 115 4.08 44.57 -4.86
N GLY A 116 5.12 45.05 -4.18
CA GLY A 116 6.52 44.66 -4.44
C GLY A 116 6.85 43.21 -4.09
N LYS A 117 6.22 42.63 -3.06
CA LYS A 117 6.36 41.21 -2.71
C LYS A 117 5.56 40.32 -3.67
N ILE A 118 4.32 40.71 -3.99
CA ILE A 118 3.44 40.04 -4.95
C ILE A 118 4.08 40.01 -6.36
N LEU A 119 4.70 41.10 -6.80
CA LEU A 119 5.41 41.17 -8.08
C LEU A 119 6.74 40.39 -8.06
N SER A 120 7.49 40.43 -6.94
CA SER A 120 8.73 39.67 -6.82
C SER A 120 8.51 38.16 -6.80
N GLU A 121 7.29 37.70 -6.50
CA GLU A 121 6.92 36.29 -6.60
C GLU A 121 6.51 35.91 -8.00
N LYS A 122 5.77 36.72 -8.76
CA LYS A 122 5.50 36.41 -10.18
C LYS A 122 6.76 36.40 -11.04
N ASP A 123 7.69 37.32 -10.80
CA ASP A 123 8.98 37.29 -11.49
C ASP A 123 9.85 36.09 -11.02
N LYS A 124 9.69 35.64 -9.76
CA LYS A 124 10.35 34.44 -9.23
C LYS A 124 9.62 33.12 -9.51
N GLU A 125 8.34 33.12 -9.82
CA GLU A 125 7.54 31.98 -10.30
C GLU A 125 7.75 31.83 -11.78
N VAL A 126 7.88 32.92 -12.55
CA VAL A 126 8.38 32.81 -13.92
C VAL A 126 9.83 32.30 -13.93
N GLU A 127 10.67 32.61 -12.92
CA GLU A 127 11.99 31.97 -12.77
C GLU A 127 11.95 30.56 -12.12
N ARG A 128 10.99 30.23 -11.24
CA ARG A 128 10.85 28.91 -10.56
C ARG A 128 9.99 27.89 -11.32
N GLU A 129 9.06 28.30 -12.16
CA GLU A 129 8.39 27.45 -13.17
C GLU A 129 9.33 27.17 -14.36
N ILE A 130 10.40 27.96 -14.49
CA ILE A 130 11.52 27.72 -15.42
C ILE A 130 12.70 27.02 -14.73
N SER A 131 12.69 26.93 -13.40
CA SER A 131 13.60 26.09 -12.62
C SER A 131 12.99 25.75 -11.24
N PRO A 132 12.24 24.63 -11.11
CA PRO A 132 12.21 23.94 -9.84
C PRO A 132 13.66 23.57 -9.56
N SER A 133 14.17 23.84 -8.35
CA SER A 133 15.59 23.68 -8.03
C SER A 133 16.11 22.35 -8.53
N GLU A 134 16.94 22.43 -9.57
CA GLU A 134 17.82 21.36 -10.04
C GLU A 134 18.48 20.67 -8.83
N ASP A 135 18.75 21.38 -7.73
CA ASP A 135 19.39 20.84 -6.52
C ASP A 135 18.54 19.96 -5.57
N GLU A 136 17.20 19.94 -5.64
CA GLU A 136 16.38 19.02 -4.80
C GLU A 136 15.87 17.82 -5.61
N ILE A 137 15.59 18.03 -6.91
CA ILE A 137 15.18 16.97 -7.84
C ILE A 137 16.41 16.21 -8.37
N ASN A 138 17.50 16.89 -8.77
CA ASN A 138 18.75 16.18 -9.08
C ASN A 138 19.32 15.50 -7.85
N LYS A 139 19.04 15.94 -6.62
CA LYS A 139 19.53 15.21 -5.44
C LYS A 139 18.77 13.91 -5.19
N GLN A 140 17.46 13.87 -5.45
CA GLN A 140 16.68 12.62 -5.40
C GLN A 140 16.97 11.72 -6.61
N VAL A 141 17.18 12.31 -7.79
CA VAL A 141 17.47 11.58 -9.03
C VAL A 141 18.95 11.13 -9.08
N ASP A 142 19.90 11.91 -8.60
CA ASP A 142 21.31 11.53 -8.47
C ASP A 142 21.51 10.51 -7.34
N ASP A 143 20.84 10.62 -6.19
CA ASP A 143 20.88 9.58 -5.15
C ASP A 143 20.26 8.24 -5.64
N LEU A 144 19.36 8.29 -6.63
CA LEU A 144 18.78 7.11 -7.29
C LEU A 144 19.62 6.59 -8.46
N LEU A 145 20.31 7.45 -9.22
CA LEU A 145 21.15 7.10 -10.38
C LEU A 145 22.59 6.71 -10.02
N LEU A 146 23.15 7.20 -8.91
CA LEU A 146 24.51 6.88 -8.46
C LEU A 146 24.69 5.43 -7.99
N LYS A 147 23.61 4.69 -7.73
CA LYS A 147 23.67 3.27 -7.34
C LYS A 147 23.91 2.29 -8.49
N ASP A 148 23.65 2.70 -9.73
CA ASP A 148 23.72 1.82 -10.90
C ASP A 148 25.02 2.01 -11.74
N ILE A 149 25.96 2.86 -11.32
CA ILE A 149 27.17 3.21 -12.11
C ILE A 149 28.46 2.53 -11.57
N SER A 150 28.43 1.83 -10.43
CA SER A 150 29.66 1.25 -9.84
C SER A 150 29.95 -0.21 -10.17
N GLU A 151 29.15 -0.92 -10.99
CA GLU A 151 29.34 -2.37 -11.18
C GLU A 151 29.48 -2.87 -12.63
N ASP A 152 29.46 -2.03 -13.66
CA ASP A 152 29.54 -2.49 -15.05
C ASP A 152 30.56 -1.71 -15.90
N GLU A 153 31.86 -1.77 -15.60
CA GLU A 153 32.93 -1.57 -16.60
C GLU A 153 34.24 -2.26 -16.16
N GLU A 154 34.33 -3.59 -16.23
CA GLU A 154 35.60 -4.27 -16.54
C GLU A 154 35.32 -5.51 -17.41
N ASP A 155 36.22 -5.74 -18.37
CA ASP A 155 36.35 -6.87 -19.29
C ASP A 155 35.65 -6.79 -20.66
N GLU A 156 36.34 -6.19 -21.63
CA GLU A 156 36.63 -6.87 -22.90
C GLU A 156 37.82 -6.23 -23.64
N GLU A 157 38.79 -7.10 -23.99
CA GLU A 157 39.87 -7.00 -24.98
C GLU A 157 41.25 -6.47 -24.54
N GLU A 158 42.22 -7.38 -24.46
CA GLU A 158 43.47 -7.32 -25.23
C GLU A 158 44.19 -8.70 -25.24
N ASP A 159 44.22 -9.36 -26.41
CA ASP A 159 45.21 -10.37 -26.77
C ASP A 159 45.87 -9.86 -28.07
N GLU A 160 47.17 -9.53 -28.03
CA GLU A 160 48.12 -9.88 -29.10
C GLU A 160 49.58 -9.69 -28.64
N GLU A 161 50.39 -10.62 -29.12
CA GLU A 161 51.68 -11.09 -28.61
C GLU A 161 52.92 -10.23 -28.96
N ASP A 162 54.01 -10.54 -28.24
CA ASP A 162 55.41 -10.64 -28.70
C ASP A 162 56.20 -9.37 -29.10
N ASP A 163 57.27 -9.05 -28.36
CA ASP A 163 58.64 -9.58 -28.63
C ASP A 163 59.78 -8.73 -28.00
N GLU A 164 60.77 -9.47 -27.48
CA GLU A 164 62.24 -9.26 -27.48
C GLU A 164 62.88 -8.11 -26.66
N GLU A 165 63.66 -8.46 -25.61
CA GLU A 165 65.16 -8.47 -25.52
C GLU A 165 65.77 -7.08 -25.20
N GLU A 166 66.82 -6.84 -24.41
CA GLU A 166 67.76 -7.58 -23.56
C GLU A 166 68.60 -6.51 -22.77
N GLU A 167 69.35 -6.95 -21.75
CA GLU A 167 70.64 -6.38 -21.23
C GLU A 167 70.68 -4.94 -20.66
N ASP A 168 71.47 -4.55 -19.65
CA ASP A 168 72.40 -5.16 -18.67
C ASP A 168 72.84 -4.02 -17.69
N ASP A 169 73.66 -4.37 -16.69
CA ASP A 169 74.55 -3.56 -15.83
C ASP A 169 73.93 -2.87 -14.59
N GLU A 170 74.07 -3.43 -13.38
CA GLU A 170 75.23 -3.46 -12.46
C GLU A 170 75.56 -2.11 -11.79
N GLU A 171 75.40 -2.03 -10.46
CA GLU A 171 76.53 -1.81 -9.52
C GLU A 171 76.07 -1.81 -8.03
N ASP A 172 76.79 -2.64 -7.28
CA ASP A 172 76.81 -2.99 -5.86
C ASP A 172 76.95 -1.83 -4.83
N GLU A 173 76.50 -2.05 -3.59
CA GLU A 173 77.41 -2.41 -2.47
C GLU A 173 76.65 -2.68 -1.14
N GLU A 174 77.26 -3.59 -0.38
CA GLU A 174 76.81 -4.42 0.73
C GLU A 174 76.92 -3.73 2.12
N ASP A 175 76.19 -4.25 3.12
CA ASP A 175 76.77 -4.81 4.37
C ASP A 175 75.64 -5.20 5.37
N ASP A 176 75.50 -6.51 5.59
CA ASP A 176 75.60 -7.25 6.87
C ASP A 176 74.75 -6.82 8.10
N GLU A 177 74.13 -7.67 8.92
CA GLU A 177 74.00 -9.15 9.04
C GLU A 177 73.03 -9.45 10.24
N GLU A 178 72.54 -10.69 10.32
CA GLU A 178 71.96 -11.45 11.46
C GLU A 178 70.44 -11.37 11.79
N ASP A 179 69.71 -12.37 11.26
CA ASP A 179 68.87 -13.40 11.93
C ASP A 179 67.98 -13.04 13.13
N GLU A 180 66.67 -13.29 12.99
CA GLU A 180 65.97 -14.33 13.77
C GLU A 180 64.62 -14.68 13.09
N GLU A 181 64.37 -15.98 12.92
CA GLU A 181 63.15 -16.62 12.43
C GLU A 181 61.99 -16.37 13.42
N ASP A 182 60.79 -16.06 12.94
CA ASP A 182 59.54 -16.61 13.50
C ASP A 182 58.36 -16.35 12.53
N GLU A 183 57.55 -17.38 12.36
CA GLU A 183 56.40 -17.52 11.48
C GLU A 183 55.25 -16.58 11.93
N GLU A 184 54.76 -15.70 11.05
CA GLU A 184 53.46 -15.02 11.25
C GLU A 184 52.51 -15.41 10.12
N GLU A 185 51.52 -16.21 10.52
CA GLU A 185 50.34 -16.61 9.75
C GLU A 185 49.43 -15.40 9.47
N GLU A 186 48.76 -15.47 8.34
CA GLU A 186 47.80 -14.49 7.81
C GLU A 186 46.64 -14.26 8.80
N GLU A 187 46.48 -13.03 9.30
CA GLU A 187 45.22 -12.61 9.93
C GLU A 187 44.25 -12.14 8.83
N GLU A 188 43.32 -13.02 8.46
CA GLU A 188 42.05 -12.66 7.84
C GLU A 188 41.18 -11.94 8.89
N ASP A 189 40.85 -10.67 8.63
CA ASP A 189 39.87 -9.89 9.39
C ASP A 189 38.46 -10.52 9.24
N ASP A 190 38.15 -11.50 10.07
CA ASP A 190 36.78 -11.88 10.39
C ASP A 190 36.18 -10.82 11.32
N GLU A 191 35.32 -9.94 10.78
CA GLU A 191 34.43 -9.13 11.61
C GLU A 191 33.51 -10.07 12.40
N GLU A 192 33.90 -10.37 13.63
CA GLU A 192 33.07 -11.01 14.64
C GLU A 192 31.79 -10.19 14.84
N ASP A 193 30.70 -10.64 14.21
CA ASP A 193 29.35 -10.35 14.65
C ASP A 193 29.27 -10.69 16.15
N GLU A 194 29.20 -9.67 16.99
CA GLU A 194 28.95 -9.80 18.43
C GLU A 194 27.61 -10.53 18.64
N ASP A 195 27.68 -11.86 18.69
CA ASP A 195 26.69 -12.72 19.27
C ASP A 195 26.52 -12.29 20.73
N GLU A 196 25.49 -11.50 21.01
CA GLU A 196 24.88 -11.38 22.35
C GLU A 196 24.28 -12.75 22.74
N GLU A 197 25.14 -13.74 22.99
CA GLU A 197 24.78 -14.93 23.76
C GLU A 197 24.85 -14.60 25.26
N ASN A 198 23.75 -14.94 25.94
CA ASN A 198 23.59 -15.12 27.38
C ASN A 198 23.11 -13.95 28.25
N ASP A 199 21.98 -13.37 27.88
CA ASP A 199 20.95 -13.08 28.90
C ASP A 199 19.56 -13.45 28.36
N THR A 200 19.31 -14.75 28.16
CA THR A 200 17.94 -15.22 27.86
C THR A 200 17.07 -14.88 29.07
N PRO A 201 16.07 -13.97 28.94
CA PRO A 201 15.11 -13.80 29.99
C PRO A 201 14.41 -15.14 30.13
N ARG A 202 14.63 -15.82 31.26
CA ARG A 202 13.94 -17.06 31.61
C ARG A 202 12.44 -16.75 31.56
N TYR A 203 11.79 -17.04 30.44
CA TYR A 203 10.35 -16.82 30.30
C TYR A 203 9.70 -17.60 31.42
N LYS A 204 8.83 -16.92 32.17
CA LYS A 204 8.06 -17.57 33.24
C LYS A 204 7.41 -18.78 32.61
N ASP A 205 7.57 -19.96 33.22
CA ASP A 205 6.77 -21.13 32.88
C ASP A 205 5.29 -20.72 32.91
N PHE A 206 4.73 -20.41 31.73
CA PHE A 206 3.35 -20.02 31.63
C PHE A 206 2.55 -21.29 31.89
N ALA A 207 1.78 -21.30 32.97
CA ALA A 207 0.79 -22.33 33.16
C ALA A 207 -0.11 -22.37 31.90
N PRO A 208 -0.50 -23.57 31.42
CA PRO A 208 -1.43 -23.70 30.32
C PRO A 208 -2.65 -22.79 30.51
N LEU A 209 -3.04 -22.06 29.46
CA LEU A 209 -4.27 -21.27 29.56
C LEU A 209 -5.44 -22.25 29.52
N GLU A 210 -6.44 -22.04 30.35
CA GLU A 210 -7.68 -22.80 30.23
C GLU A 210 -8.43 -22.37 28.96
N GLU A 211 -9.27 -23.27 28.44
CA GLU A 211 -10.10 -22.95 27.28
C GLU A 211 -11.10 -21.85 27.62
N GLN A 212 -11.05 -20.75 26.87
CA GLN A 212 -11.92 -19.60 27.09
C GLN A 212 -13.36 -19.92 26.68
N THR A 213 -14.29 -19.68 27.60
CA THR A 213 -15.73 -19.76 27.34
C THR A 213 -16.29 -18.49 26.70
N ILE A 214 -17.48 -18.59 26.09
CA ILE A 214 -18.23 -17.44 25.55
C ILE A 214 -18.52 -16.40 26.65
N GLU A 215 -18.83 -16.85 27.87
CA GLU A 215 -19.12 -15.96 29.00
C GLU A 215 -17.89 -15.16 29.42
N GLU A 216 -16.72 -15.79 29.43
CA GLU A 216 -15.45 -15.14 29.75
C GLU A 216 -15.04 -14.13 28.68
N SER A 217 -15.13 -14.48 27.39
CA SER A 217 -14.89 -13.51 26.30
C SER A 217 -15.83 -12.31 26.41
N ASN A 218 -17.13 -12.54 26.65
CA ASN A 218 -18.10 -11.46 26.83
C ASN A 218 -17.82 -10.61 28.06
N LYS A 219 -17.31 -11.21 29.14
CA LYS A 219 -16.88 -10.49 30.33
C LYS A 219 -15.68 -9.59 30.01
N GLU A 220 -14.65 -10.13 29.36
CA GLU A 220 -13.47 -9.35 28.96
C GLU A 220 -13.84 -8.18 28.03
N LYS A 221 -14.80 -8.38 27.12
CA LYS A 221 -15.35 -7.32 26.26
C LYS A 221 -16.11 -6.24 27.02
N LYS A 222 -16.84 -6.61 28.07
CA LYS A 222 -17.55 -5.65 28.94
C LYS A 222 -16.59 -4.88 29.83
N GLU A 223 -15.51 -5.52 30.25
CA GLU A 223 -14.45 -4.92 31.06
C GLU A 223 -13.46 -4.09 30.24
N TYR A 224 -13.54 -4.14 28.91
CA TYR A 224 -12.69 -3.35 28.03
C TYR A 224 -12.84 -1.85 28.30
N VAL A 225 -11.69 -1.20 28.49
CA VAL A 225 -11.57 0.24 28.67
C VAL A 225 -10.85 0.81 27.47
N ALA A 226 -11.58 1.63 26.72
CA ALA A 226 -11.03 2.40 25.61
C ALA A 226 -10.09 3.50 26.13
N SER A 227 -8.91 3.57 25.53
CA SER A 227 -7.84 4.52 25.84
C SER A 227 -7.09 4.85 24.56
N LYS A 228 -6.56 6.07 24.46
CA LYS A 228 -5.66 6.46 23.35
C LYS A 228 -4.36 5.66 23.30
N LYS A 229 -4.02 4.96 24.39
CA LYS A 229 -2.83 4.08 24.47
C LYS A 229 -3.11 2.65 24.02
N ASN A 230 -4.36 2.30 23.71
CA ASN A 230 -4.67 0.97 23.23
C ASN A 230 -4.03 0.73 21.87
N ASN A 231 -3.48 -0.46 21.68
CA ASN A 231 -3.10 -0.91 20.34
C ASN A 231 -4.35 -1.26 19.52
N TRP A 232 -4.17 -1.39 18.20
CA TRP A 232 -5.28 -1.61 17.29
C TRP A 232 -5.99 -2.94 17.53
N VAL A 233 -5.28 -4.01 17.91
CA VAL A 233 -5.86 -5.33 18.22
C VAL A 233 -6.75 -5.26 19.47
N GLU A 234 -6.34 -4.52 20.51
CA GLU A 234 -7.19 -4.29 21.68
C GLU A 234 -8.49 -3.56 21.31
N ASN A 235 -8.41 -2.59 20.38
CA ASN A 235 -9.56 -1.84 19.90
C ASN A 235 -10.47 -2.66 19.01
N PHE A 236 -9.89 -3.51 18.15
CA PHE A 236 -10.57 -4.42 17.24
C PHE A 236 -11.31 -5.53 18.00
N MET A 237 -10.61 -6.21 18.91
CA MET A 237 -11.16 -7.31 19.71
C MET A 237 -12.03 -6.83 20.88
N LYS A 238 -11.99 -5.53 21.20
CA LYS A 238 -12.55 -4.93 22.43
C LYS A 238 -12.06 -5.69 23.66
N ASN A 239 -10.75 -5.84 23.78
CA ASN A 239 -10.17 -6.66 24.85
C ASN A 239 -8.76 -6.16 25.20
N ASN A 240 -8.54 -5.70 26.44
CA ASN A 240 -7.26 -5.16 26.90
C ASN A 240 -6.18 -6.23 27.17
N ASN A 241 -6.51 -7.52 27.06
CA ASN A 241 -5.56 -8.63 27.27
C ASN A 241 -4.65 -8.89 26.08
N TYR A 242 -4.92 -8.27 24.92
CA TYR A 242 -4.05 -8.34 23.76
C TYR A 242 -2.90 -7.33 23.86
N LYS A 243 -1.70 -7.75 23.48
CA LYS A 243 -0.53 -6.87 23.34
C LYS A 243 0.21 -7.21 22.05
N ILE A 244 0.80 -6.19 21.44
CA ILE A 244 1.68 -6.34 20.29
C ILE A 244 3.12 -6.25 20.81
N ARG A 245 3.94 -7.23 20.43
CA ARG A 245 5.39 -7.17 20.59
C ARG A 245 5.99 -6.89 19.24
N ASP A 246 6.55 -5.68 19.12
CA ASP A 246 7.18 -5.23 17.89
C ASP A 246 8.46 -6.04 17.58
N THR A 247 8.81 -6.08 16.30
CA THR A 247 10.03 -6.71 15.79
C THR A 247 10.86 -5.66 15.05
N LYS A 248 12.13 -5.97 14.75
CA LYS A 248 12.98 -5.09 13.94
C LYS A 248 12.49 -5.11 12.49
N TYR A 249 12.50 -3.94 11.83
CA TYR A 249 12.14 -3.79 10.43
C TYR A 249 13.38 -4.01 9.55
N ASP A 250 13.83 -5.25 9.46
CA ASP A 250 15.09 -5.65 8.85
C ASP A 250 14.93 -6.88 7.93
N GLY A 251 13.72 -7.12 7.42
CA GLY A 251 13.36 -8.32 6.65
C GLY A 251 13.29 -9.62 7.48
N ASN A 252 13.75 -9.62 8.74
CA ASN A 252 13.62 -10.77 9.64
C ASN A 252 12.34 -10.73 10.50
N CYS A 253 11.53 -9.69 10.37
CA CYS A 253 10.36 -9.42 11.22
C CYS A 253 9.42 -10.63 11.40
N PHE A 254 9.14 -11.38 10.33
CA PHE A 254 8.34 -12.62 10.39
C PHE A 254 9.02 -13.68 11.27
N PHE A 255 10.27 -14.03 10.95
CA PHE A 255 11.02 -15.06 11.68
C PHE A 255 11.24 -14.68 13.15
N ILE A 256 11.47 -13.39 13.43
CA ILE A 256 11.58 -12.86 14.81
C ILE A 256 10.23 -12.98 15.53
N ALA A 257 9.11 -12.66 14.88
CA ALA A 257 7.79 -12.79 15.49
C ALA A 257 7.46 -14.26 15.80
N VAL A 258 7.81 -15.18 14.91
CA VAL A 258 7.68 -16.64 15.13
C VAL A 258 8.55 -17.08 16.31
N LYS A 259 9.84 -16.70 16.33
CA LYS A 259 10.76 -16.96 17.46
C LYS A 259 10.15 -16.47 18.77
N TYR A 260 9.70 -15.22 18.84
CA TYR A 260 9.06 -14.67 20.04
C TYR A 260 7.82 -15.44 20.47
N GLY A 261 7.03 -15.96 19.51
CA GLY A 261 5.87 -16.81 19.82
C GLY A 261 6.28 -18.13 20.46
N LEU A 262 7.25 -18.82 19.85
CA LEU A 262 7.75 -20.13 20.28
C LEU A 262 8.47 -20.06 21.63
N GLU A 263 9.19 -18.98 21.90
CA GLU A 263 9.81 -18.72 23.21
C GLU A 263 8.78 -18.77 24.36
N THR A 264 7.53 -18.38 24.13
CA THR A 264 6.48 -18.41 25.17
C THR A 264 6.02 -19.81 25.56
N ILE A 265 6.40 -20.83 24.79
CA ILE A 265 6.13 -22.25 25.06
C ILE A 265 7.42 -23.05 25.29
N ASN A 266 8.53 -22.36 25.58
CA ASN A 266 9.87 -22.95 25.78
C ASN A 266 10.39 -23.72 24.55
N GLU A 267 9.90 -23.42 23.34
CA GLU A 267 10.50 -23.87 22.08
C GLU A 267 11.49 -22.77 21.62
N ILE A 268 12.79 -23.02 21.82
CA ILE A 268 13.85 -22.07 21.43
C ILE A 268 14.27 -22.38 19.99
N VAL A 269 14.20 -21.38 19.13
CA VAL A 269 14.67 -21.43 17.75
C VAL A 269 15.30 -20.08 17.37
N SER A 270 16.34 -20.12 16.55
CA SER A 270 16.98 -18.95 15.96
C SER A 270 16.32 -18.55 14.63
N VAL A 271 16.52 -17.30 14.22
CA VAL A 271 16.09 -16.83 12.90
C VAL A 271 16.79 -17.64 11.79
N LYS A 272 18.08 -17.93 11.98
CA LYS A 272 18.90 -18.73 11.07
C LYS A 272 18.33 -20.15 10.87
N GLU A 273 17.93 -20.83 11.94
CA GLU A 273 17.30 -22.16 11.85
C GLU A 273 15.98 -22.13 11.10
N LEU A 274 15.11 -21.14 11.35
CA LEU A 274 13.84 -21.01 10.61
C LEU A 274 14.07 -20.75 9.11
N ARG A 275 15.06 -19.90 8.78
CA ARG A 275 15.46 -19.61 7.40
C ARG A 275 16.08 -20.83 6.71
N GLU A 276 16.90 -21.60 7.41
CA GLU A 276 17.48 -22.83 6.90
C GLU A 276 16.43 -23.91 6.66
N ILE A 277 15.46 -24.07 7.56
CA ILE A 277 14.31 -24.98 7.34
C ILE A 277 13.54 -24.58 6.08
N LEU A 278 13.29 -23.28 5.89
CA LEU A 278 12.57 -22.77 4.73
C LEU A 278 13.37 -22.96 3.43
N SER A 279 14.68 -22.68 3.44
CA SER A 279 15.49 -22.72 2.23
C SER A 279 15.61 -24.13 1.64
N GLN A 280 15.59 -25.17 2.47
CA GLN A 280 15.66 -26.55 2.01
C GLN A 280 14.41 -27.00 1.22
N ASP A 281 13.26 -26.35 1.40
CA ASP A 281 12.01 -26.69 0.68
C ASP A 281 11.87 -25.90 -0.65
N ILE A 282 12.81 -25.01 -0.97
CA ILE A 282 12.81 -24.27 -2.24
C ILE A 282 13.03 -25.25 -3.41
N SER A 283 12.02 -25.34 -4.27
CA SER A 283 12.07 -26.14 -5.49
C SER A 283 12.62 -25.35 -6.68
N LEU A 284 13.12 -26.05 -7.70
CA LEU A 284 13.54 -25.45 -8.96
C LEU A 284 12.39 -24.69 -9.65
N VAL A 285 11.16 -25.18 -9.50
CA VAL A 285 9.97 -24.50 -10.03
C VAL A 285 9.78 -23.18 -9.31
N GLN A 286 9.87 -23.19 -7.97
CA GLN A 286 9.70 -21.98 -7.17
C GLN A 286 10.74 -20.91 -7.53
N TYR A 287 12.02 -21.28 -7.57
CA TYR A 287 13.10 -20.39 -7.99
C TYR A 287 12.81 -19.73 -9.35
N LYS A 288 12.44 -20.53 -10.36
CA LYS A 288 12.16 -20.02 -11.71
C LYS A 288 10.97 -19.07 -11.74
N GLU A 289 9.94 -19.34 -10.94
CA GLU A 289 8.77 -18.47 -10.88
C GLU A 289 9.08 -17.12 -10.20
N TYR A 290 9.90 -17.11 -9.14
CA TYR A 290 10.37 -15.86 -8.52
C TYR A 290 11.23 -15.06 -9.49
N LYS A 291 12.16 -15.71 -10.19
CA LYS A 291 13.04 -15.03 -11.17
C LYS A 291 12.22 -14.43 -12.31
N TYR A 292 11.27 -15.21 -12.86
CA TYR A 292 10.37 -14.73 -13.91
C TYR A 292 9.53 -13.52 -13.45
N LEU A 293 8.99 -13.57 -12.23
CA LEU A 293 8.23 -12.45 -11.68
C LEU A 293 9.11 -11.22 -11.51
N TYR A 294 10.31 -11.37 -10.95
CA TYR A 294 11.30 -10.28 -10.85
C TYR A 294 11.61 -9.67 -12.22
N ASP A 295 11.98 -10.49 -13.22
CA ASP A 295 12.32 -10.00 -14.56
C ASP A 295 11.14 -9.21 -15.18
N THR A 296 9.91 -9.69 -14.96
CA THR A 296 8.69 -9.02 -15.43
C THR A 296 8.46 -7.68 -14.74
N LEU A 297 8.62 -7.64 -13.41
CA LEU A 297 8.47 -6.42 -12.61
C LEU A 297 9.55 -5.39 -12.95
N LYS A 298 10.81 -5.84 -13.10
CA LYS A 298 11.96 -5.02 -13.47
C LYS A 298 11.78 -4.43 -14.87
N LEU A 299 11.37 -5.23 -15.85
CA LEU A 299 11.05 -4.73 -17.19
C LEU A 299 9.93 -3.67 -17.17
N ASN A 300 8.88 -3.87 -16.36
CA ASN A 300 7.83 -2.87 -16.22
C ASN A 300 8.36 -1.57 -15.57
N TYR A 301 9.16 -1.68 -14.51
CA TYR A 301 9.80 -0.54 -13.87
C TYR A 301 10.70 0.22 -14.85
N ASP A 302 11.56 -0.47 -15.59
CA ASP A 302 12.48 0.15 -16.56
C ASP A 302 11.71 0.84 -17.70
N ASN A 303 10.60 0.25 -18.16
CA ASN A 303 9.73 0.87 -19.15
C ASN A 303 9.01 2.12 -18.63
N LEU A 304 8.61 2.15 -17.36
CA LEU A 304 8.03 3.33 -16.73
C LEU A 304 9.09 4.42 -16.56
N LEU A 305 10.29 4.04 -16.10
CA LEU A 305 11.42 4.95 -15.97
C LEU A 305 11.82 5.57 -17.31
N GLN A 306 11.83 4.77 -18.38
CA GLN A 306 12.08 5.26 -19.74
C GLN A 306 11.00 6.25 -20.20
N GLN A 307 9.72 5.98 -19.92
CA GLN A 307 8.63 6.92 -20.24
C GLN A 307 8.75 8.24 -19.47
N VAL A 308 9.14 8.20 -18.19
CA VAL A 308 9.41 9.42 -17.40
C VAL A 308 10.53 10.23 -18.06
N LYS A 309 11.66 9.61 -18.41
CA LYS A 309 12.78 10.27 -19.09
C LYS A 309 12.39 10.89 -20.45
N GLU A 310 11.52 10.22 -21.20
CA GLU A 310 10.99 10.73 -22.48
C GLU A 310 10.12 11.97 -22.28
N VAL A 311 9.22 11.93 -21.28
CA VAL A 311 8.34 13.05 -20.92
C VAL A 311 9.14 14.26 -20.45
N GLU A 312 10.17 14.05 -19.61
CA GLU A 312 11.10 15.11 -19.19
C GLU A 312 11.82 15.76 -20.39
N THR A 313 12.25 14.94 -21.35
CA THR A 313 12.93 15.40 -22.56
C THR A 313 11.99 16.22 -23.45
N GLU A 314 10.74 15.78 -23.60
CA GLU A 314 9.72 16.50 -24.35
C GLU A 314 9.34 17.83 -23.65
N ASN A 315 9.23 17.86 -22.32
CA ASN A 315 9.03 19.08 -21.54
C ASN A 315 10.15 20.11 -21.79
N LYS A 316 11.42 19.69 -21.72
CA LYS A 316 12.58 20.55 -22.04
C LYS A 316 12.53 21.11 -23.48
N SER A 317 12.06 20.31 -24.43
CA SER A 317 11.86 20.75 -25.82
C SER A 317 10.74 21.79 -25.95
N LEU A 318 9.60 21.59 -25.28
CA LEU A 318 8.48 22.55 -25.27
C LEU A 318 8.89 23.88 -24.64
N GLU A 319 9.68 23.87 -23.56
CA GLU A 319 10.24 25.10 -22.98
C GLU A 319 11.12 25.86 -23.98
N SER A 320 12.02 25.15 -24.67
CA SER A 320 12.88 25.75 -25.69
C SER A 320 12.06 26.36 -26.84
N GLN A 321 11.03 25.65 -27.30
CA GLN A 321 10.10 26.16 -28.32
C GLN A 321 9.31 27.39 -27.84
N LEU A 322 8.89 27.41 -26.57
CA LEU A 322 8.19 28.54 -25.97
C LEU A 322 9.07 29.79 -25.93
N ARG A 323 10.33 29.65 -25.50
CA ARG A 323 11.34 30.73 -25.49
C ARG A 323 11.61 31.28 -26.90
N GLY A 324 11.58 30.41 -27.92
CA GLY A 324 11.79 30.78 -29.32
C GLY A 324 10.57 31.38 -30.05
N THR A 325 9.36 31.20 -29.52
CA THR A 325 8.11 31.58 -30.21
C THR A 325 7.61 32.95 -29.75
N LYS A 326 7.31 33.85 -30.70
CA LYS A 326 6.75 35.19 -30.44
C LYS A 326 5.24 35.32 -30.74
N ASP A 327 4.66 34.30 -31.35
CA ASP A 327 3.24 34.25 -31.69
C ASP A 327 2.43 33.79 -30.48
N ARG A 328 1.55 34.67 -29.98
CA ARG A 328 0.74 34.44 -28.78
C ARG A 328 -0.22 33.24 -28.91
N SER A 329 -0.71 32.95 -30.12
CA SER A 329 -1.57 31.77 -30.35
C SER A 329 -0.76 30.49 -30.21
N LYS A 330 0.43 30.44 -30.83
CA LYS A 330 1.31 29.28 -30.75
C LYS A 330 1.88 29.06 -29.34
N GLN A 331 2.19 30.13 -28.62
CA GLN A 331 2.58 30.06 -27.21
C GLN A 331 1.47 29.41 -26.37
N LYS A 332 0.20 29.79 -26.60
CA LYS A 332 -0.94 29.18 -25.90
C LYS A 332 -1.08 27.69 -26.19
N ASP A 333 -0.85 27.28 -27.44
CA ASP A 333 -0.88 25.86 -27.82
C ASP A 333 0.27 25.07 -27.15
N ILE A 334 1.49 25.63 -27.13
CA ILE A 334 2.66 25.02 -26.46
C ILE A 334 2.41 24.86 -24.96
N ILE A 335 1.87 25.89 -24.30
CA ILE A 335 1.49 25.83 -22.88
C ILE A 335 0.40 24.77 -22.65
N GLY A 336 -0.57 24.67 -23.55
CA GLY A 336 -1.62 23.64 -23.47
C GLY A 336 -1.07 22.22 -23.59
N SER A 337 -0.08 21.99 -24.46
CA SER A 337 0.62 20.71 -24.56
C SER A 337 1.46 20.43 -23.31
N ALA A 338 2.22 21.41 -22.81
CA ALA A 338 3.04 21.27 -21.60
C ALA A 338 2.19 20.92 -20.37
N LYS A 339 1.01 21.54 -20.20
CA LYS A 339 0.09 21.19 -19.10
C LYS A 339 -0.42 19.75 -19.17
N LYS A 340 -0.71 19.25 -20.37
CA LYS A 340 -1.13 17.85 -20.55
C LYS A 340 0.02 16.89 -20.27
N LEU A 341 1.23 17.27 -20.67
CA LEU A 341 2.43 16.48 -20.48
C LEU A 341 2.82 16.41 -18.99
N GLY A 342 2.72 17.52 -18.25
CA GLY A 342 2.93 17.54 -16.80
C GLY A 342 1.92 16.68 -16.03
N LYS A 343 0.65 16.65 -16.44
CA LYS A 343 -0.33 15.71 -15.85
C LYS A 343 0.07 14.24 -16.12
N ARG A 344 0.56 13.93 -17.32
CA ARG A 344 1.03 12.58 -17.65
C ARG A 344 2.29 12.20 -16.87
N GLU A 345 3.17 13.16 -16.61
CA GLU A 345 4.37 13.01 -15.79
C GLU A 345 4.01 12.65 -14.34
N GLU A 346 3.07 13.38 -13.74
CA GLU A 346 2.55 13.09 -12.39
C GLU A 346 1.97 11.67 -12.31
N GLU A 347 1.12 11.29 -13.27
CA GLU A 347 0.57 9.93 -13.37
C GLU A 347 1.68 8.87 -13.53
N LEU A 348 2.71 9.13 -14.32
CA LEU A 348 3.85 8.23 -14.52
C LEU A 348 4.70 8.07 -13.25
N LEU A 349 4.90 9.14 -12.49
CA LEU A 349 5.67 9.11 -11.25
C LEU A 349 4.95 8.30 -10.17
N GLU A 350 3.62 8.42 -10.07
CA GLU A 350 2.82 7.56 -9.19
C GLU A 350 2.89 6.09 -9.62
N GLU A 351 2.77 5.81 -10.93
CA GLU A 351 2.91 4.46 -11.49
C GLU A 351 4.31 3.87 -11.23
N LEU A 352 5.36 4.69 -11.37
CA LEU A 352 6.75 4.31 -11.13
C LEU A 352 7.00 4.01 -9.65
N GLN A 353 6.54 4.86 -8.75
CA GLN A 353 6.65 4.65 -7.30
C GLN A 353 5.96 3.35 -6.89
N SER A 354 4.74 3.11 -7.41
CA SER A 354 4.04 1.85 -7.15
C SER A 354 4.81 0.65 -7.71
N ALA A 355 5.40 0.76 -8.90
CA ALA A 355 6.19 -0.31 -9.50
C ALA A 355 7.47 -0.59 -8.70
N GLU A 356 8.14 0.44 -8.19
CA GLU A 356 9.30 0.34 -7.32
C GLU A 356 8.96 -0.38 -6.00
N ASP A 357 7.86 0.02 -5.35
CA ASP A 357 7.41 -0.61 -4.11
C ASP A 357 7.14 -2.11 -4.29
N ILE A 358 6.55 -2.51 -5.42
CA ILE A 358 6.30 -3.92 -5.75
C ILE A 358 7.62 -4.64 -6.09
N LEU A 359 8.51 -3.99 -6.85
CA LEU A 359 9.79 -4.58 -7.26
C LEU A 359 10.69 -4.84 -6.04
N ARG A 360 10.65 -3.96 -5.02
CA ARG A 360 11.44 -4.06 -3.79
C ARG A 360 11.35 -5.44 -3.13
N ASP A 361 10.17 -6.05 -3.11
CA ASP A 361 9.96 -7.36 -2.48
C ASP A 361 10.68 -8.50 -3.23
N TYR A 362 11.03 -8.29 -4.50
CA TYR A 362 11.68 -9.26 -5.39
C TYR A 362 13.08 -8.84 -5.85
N GLN A 363 13.58 -7.66 -5.44
CA GLN A 363 14.89 -7.11 -5.86
C GLN A 363 16.05 -8.09 -5.63
N HIS A 364 15.93 -8.91 -4.59
CA HIS A 364 16.92 -9.94 -4.28
C HIS A 364 17.20 -10.92 -5.40
N MET A 365 16.26 -11.10 -6.33
CA MET A 365 16.42 -12.00 -7.46
C MET A 365 17.35 -11.45 -8.55
N ALA A 366 17.80 -10.18 -8.48
CA ALA A 366 18.71 -9.59 -9.46
C ALA A 366 19.97 -10.43 -9.67
N ASN A 367 20.69 -10.71 -8.58
CA ASN A 367 22.02 -11.33 -8.58
C ASN A 367 21.99 -12.84 -8.30
N ILE A 368 20.81 -13.45 -8.36
CA ILE A 368 20.62 -14.89 -8.14
C ILE A 368 20.46 -15.57 -9.50
N ASN A 369 21.40 -16.46 -9.80
CA ASN A 369 21.55 -17.10 -11.11
C ASN A 369 21.11 -18.57 -11.10
N ASN A 370 21.06 -19.21 -9.93
CA ASN A 370 20.64 -20.59 -9.82
C ASN A 370 19.93 -20.92 -8.49
N LEU A 371 19.41 -22.14 -8.41
CA LEU A 371 18.65 -22.63 -7.27
C LEU A 371 19.48 -22.66 -5.98
N GLU A 372 20.76 -23.02 -6.04
CA GLU A 372 21.59 -23.15 -4.83
C GLU A 372 21.95 -21.78 -4.27
N GLU A 373 22.25 -20.80 -5.13
CA GLU A 373 22.39 -19.40 -4.73
C GLU A 373 21.10 -18.87 -4.08
N TYR A 374 19.93 -19.22 -4.62
CA TYR A 374 18.66 -18.78 -4.02
C TYR A 374 18.45 -19.38 -2.62
N LYS A 375 18.80 -20.66 -2.43
CA LYS A 375 18.72 -21.31 -1.11
C LYS A 375 19.66 -20.68 -0.11
N GLU A 376 20.91 -20.43 -0.50
CA GLU A 376 21.88 -19.76 0.37
C GLU A 376 21.44 -18.33 0.70
N TYR A 377 20.88 -17.61 -0.28
CA TYR A 377 20.33 -16.28 -0.07
C TYR A 377 19.18 -16.27 0.96
N VAL A 378 18.20 -17.19 0.85
CA VAL A 378 17.09 -17.28 1.81
C VAL A 378 17.57 -17.67 3.21
N LYS A 379 18.58 -18.56 3.27
CA LYS A 379 19.20 -19.04 4.50
C LYS A 379 19.95 -17.93 5.25
N ARG A 380 20.73 -17.12 4.54
CA ARG A 380 21.56 -16.04 5.11
C ARG A 380 20.73 -14.78 5.37
N ILE A 381 21.26 -13.93 6.25
CA ILE A 381 20.78 -12.56 6.40
C ILE A 381 21.64 -11.72 5.44
N THR A 382 21.09 -11.33 4.31
CA THR A 382 21.76 -10.64 3.19
C THR A 382 21.18 -9.24 2.98
N ASN A 383 21.83 -8.38 2.19
CA ASN A 383 21.26 -7.10 1.74
C ASN A 383 21.21 -7.09 0.18
N PRO A 384 20.05 -6.89 -0.46
CA PRO A 384 18.70 -6.78 0.13
C PRO A 384 18.34 -8.03 0.95
N VAL A 385 17.45 -7.90 1.94
CA VAL A 385 17.03 -9.02 2.83
C VAL A 385 15.84 -9.75 2.23
N PHE A 386 15.79 -11.09 2.37
CA PHE A 386 14.60 -11.86 2.03
C PHE A 386 13.45 -11.58 3.01
N TRP A 387 12.31 -11.11 2.48
CA TRP A 387 11.07 -10.89 3.23
C TRP A 387 10.13 -12.10 3.08
N ALA A 388 9.59 -12.57 4.20
CA ALA A 388 8.67 -13.71 4.18
C ALA A 388 7.31 -13.31 3.60
N ASP A 389 7.00 -13.86 2.43
CA ASP A 389 5.72 -13.71 1.74
C ASP A 389 4.76 -14.88 2.01
N SER A 390 3.67 -14.96 1.25
CA SER A 390 2.65 -16.02 1.41
C SER A 390 3.20 -17.43 1.20
N TRP A 391 4.18 -17.59 0.30
CA TRP A 391 4.85 -18.86 0.09
C TRP A 391 5.69 -19.23 1.31
N ALA A 392 6.52 -18.31 1.81
CA ALA A 392 7.37 -18.55 2.97
C ALA A 392 6.53 -18.98 4.20
N ILE A 393 5.42 -18.29 4.44
CA ILE A 393 4.49 -18.59 5.52
C ILE A 393 3.87 -19.98 5.34
N SER A 394 3.23 -20.23 4.19
CA SER A 394 2.51 -21.49 3.95
C SER A 394 3.43 -22.72 3.87
N THR A 395 4.70 -22.52 3.50
CA THR A 395 5.74 -23.56 3.49
C THR A 395 6.23 -23.87 4.90
N LEU A 396 6.45 -22.85 5.73
CA LEU A 396 6.96 -23.05 7.08
C LEU A 396 5.92 -23.73 8.01
N GLU A 397 4.63 -23.48 7.81
CA GLU A 397 3.54 -24.09 8.60
C GLU A 397 3.64 -25.61 8.77
N PRO A 398 3.69 -26.42 7.69
CA PRO A 398 3.89 -27.86 7.79
C PRO A 398 5.30 -28.26 8.25
N LEU A 399 6.34 -27.45 7.97
CA LEU A 399 7.72 -27.80 8.31
C LEU A 399 7.98 -27.74 9.82
N ILE A 400 7.44 -26.75 10.52
CA ILE A 400 7.57 -26.63 11.99
C ILE A 400 6.31 -27.09 12.75
N ASN A 401 5.30 -27.56 12.01
CA ASN A 401 4.01 -28.03 12.50
C ASN A 401 3.27 -26.99 13.38
N LYS A 402 3.18 -25.76 12.88
CA LYS A 402 2.54 -24.60 13.51
C LYS A 402 1.61 -23.92 12.49
N LYS A 403 0.54 -23.26 12.95
CA LYS A 403 -0.34 -22.46 12.09
C LYS A 403 -0.16 -20.97 12.40
N PHE A 404 0.07 -20.16 11.38
CA PHE A 404 0.11 -18.71 11.52
C PHE A 404 -1.26 -18.11 11.23
N ILE A 405 -1.74 -17.26 12.13
CA ILE A 405 -3.00 -16.53 12.02
C ILE A 405 -2.64 -15.06 11.78
N LEU A 406 -2.85 -14.58 10.56
CA LEU A 406 -2.49 -13.22 10.17
C LEU A 406 -3.69 -12.27 10.36
N LEU A 407 -3.48 -11.20 11.13
CA LEU A 407 -4.43 -10.09 11.26
C LEU A 407 -3.80 -8.83 10.65
N SER A 408 -4.49 -8.21 9.69
CA SER A 408 -3.95 -7.07 8.96
C SER A 408 -4.31 -5.73 9.59
N GLU A 409 -3.30 -5.02 10.12
CA GLU A 409 -3.42 -3.64 10.61
C GLU A 409 -3.78 -2.68 9.48
N ALA A 410 -3.20 -2.87 8.29
CA ALA A 410 -3.48 -2.03 7.12
C ALA A 410 -4.96 -2.08 6.74
N ILE A 411 -5.54 -3.28 6.65
CA ILE A 411 -6.96 -3.49 6.33
C ILE A 411 -7.86 -2.91 7.45
N TYR A 412 -7.45 -3.05 8.73
CA TYR A 412 -8.17 -2.45 9.85
C TYR A 412 -8.20 -0.91 9.75
N ASN A 413 -7.08 -0.28 9.41
CA ASN A 413 -6.96 1.17 9.28
C ASN A 413 -7.78 1.72 8.10
N GLU A 414 -7.93 0.94 7.01
CA GLU A 414 -8.84 1.25 5.90
C GLU A 414 -10.33 1.04 6.25
N GLY A 415 -10.65 0.52 7.44
CA GLY A 415 -12.02 0.32 7.93
C GLY A 415 -12.69 -0.97 7.46
N ASP A 416 -11.96 -1.88 6.83
CA ASP A 416 -12.46 -3.15 6.33
C ASP A 416 -12.36 -4.27 7.38
N ILE A 417 -13.10 -4.08 8.48
CA ILE A 417 -13.14 -4.98 9.65
C ILE A 417 -13.45 -6.44 9.25
N SER A 418 -14.21 -6.63 8.17
CA SER A 418 -14.58 -7.95 7.64
C SER A 418 -13.43 -8.67 6.93
N ASN A 419 -12.32 -8.02 6.60
CA ASN A 419 -11.17 -8.65 5.94
C ASN A 419 -9.87 -8.59 6.74
N VAL A 420 -9.92 -8.13 8.00
CA VAL A 420 -8.75 -8.08 8.90
C VAL A 420 -8.08 -9.45 9.06
N LEU A 421 -8.84 -10.52 9.23
CA LEU A 421 -8.31 -11.88 9.28
C LEU A 421 -7.99 -12.37 7.86
N GLN A 422 -6.73 -12.69 7.59
CA GLN A 422 -6.29 -13.30 6.33
C GLN A 422 -6.21 -14.82 6.50
N CYS A 423 -6.89 -15.55 5.61
CA CYS A 423 -7.03 -17.02 5.74
C CYS A 423 -5.77 -17.80 5.33
N GLY A 424 -4.78 -17.13 4.73
CA GLY A 424 -3.53 -17.74 4.26
C GLY A 424 -3.71 -18.63 3.03
N GLU A 425 -2.58 -19.01 2.45
CA GLU A 425 -2.52 -19.85 1.26
C GLU A 425 -2.50 -21.35 1.62
N LEU A 426 -3.11 -22.18 0.78
CA LEU A 426 -3.04 -23.62 0.91
C LEU A 426 -1.79 -24.15 0.20
N HIS A 427 -0.79 -24.58 0.98
CA HIS A 427 0.42 -25.16 0.44
C HIS A 427 0.13 -26.49 -0.30
N PRO A 428 0.71 -26.75 -1.49
CA PRO A 428 0.46 -27.97 -2.27
C PRO A 428 0.71 -29.27 -1.50
N LYS A 429 1.72 -29.29 -0.60
CA LYS A 429 1.99 -30.44 0.27
C LYS A 429 0.82 -30.76 1.20
N LEU A 430 0.23 -29.75 1.82
CA LEU A 430 -0.94 -29.91 2.68
C LEU A 430 -2.17 -30.34 1.88
N GLN A 431 -2.33 -29.80 0.66
CA GLN A 431 -3.39 -30.22 -0.24
C GLN A 431 -3.29 -31.71 -0.60
N ALA A 432 -2.08 -32.20 -0.87
CA ALA A 432 -1.82 -33.61 -1.16
C ALA A 432 -2.04 -34.51 0.07
N ASP A 433 -1.60 -34.07 1.25
CA ASP A 433 -1.79 -34.80 2.51
C ASP A 433 -3.28 -34.86 2.94
N GLY A 434 -4.06 -33.84 2.57
CA GLY A 434 -5.48 -33.71 2.90
C GLY A 434 -5.76 -33.51 4.39
N ILE A 435 -4.72 -33.34 5.21
CA ILE A 435 -4.83 -33.15 6.65
C ILE A 435 -3.67 -32.31 7.18
N PHE A 436 -3.98 -31.37 8.07
CA PHE A 436 -2.98 -30.56 8.77
C PHE A 436 -3.27 -30.57 10.28
N LYS A 437 -2.27 -30.90 11.11
CA LYS A 437 -2.42 -31.03 12.57
C LYS A 437 -1.43 -30.13 13.32
N PRO A 438 -1.59 -28.79 13.21
CA PRO A 438 -0.69 -27.86 13.89
C PRO A 438 -0.71 -28.09 15.40
N THR A 439 0.47 -28.09 16.00
CA THR A 439 0.60 -28.22 17.47
C THR A 439 0.22 -26.94 18.19
N HIS A 440 0.56 -25.79 17.59
CA HIS A 440 0.26 -24.48 18.12
C HIS A 440 -0.08 -23.50 16.99
N TYR A 441 -0.79 -22.45 17.38
CA TYR A 441 -1.20 -21.31 16.57
C TYR A 441 -0.45 -20.07 17.07
N ILE A 442 0.09 -19.27 16.15
CA ILE A 442 0.76 -18.00 16.44
C ILE A 442 -0.01 -16.89 15.73
N ILE A 443 -0.40 -15.85 16.46
CA ILE A 443 -1.15 -14.73 15.90
C ILE A 443 -0.17 -13.62 15.56
N LEU A 444 -0.18 -13.18 14.31
CA LEU A 444 0.71 -12.16 13.80
C LEU A 444 -0.09 -10.93 13.36
N ASP A 445 0.45 -9.77 13.67
CA ASP A 445 0.05 -8.49 13.10
C ASP A 445 0.83 -8.27 11.81
N TYR A 446 0.15 -7.92 10.72
CA TYR A 446 0.75 -7.61 9.43
C TYR A 446 0.25 -6.27 8.89
N ASN A 447 1.15 -5.34 8.61
CA ASN A 447 0.79 -4.00 8.12
C ASN A 447 1.04 -3.79 6.61
N GLY A 448 1.32 -4.87 5.86
CA GLY A 448 1.66 -4.82 4.43
C GLY A 448 3.15 -4.98 4.15
N SER A 449 4.02 -4.67 5.11
CA SER A 449 5.46 -4.94 4.97
C SER A 449 6.09 -5.50 6.25
N HIS A 450 5.50 -5.30 7.42
CA HIS A 450 6.08 -5.67 8.70
C HIS A 450 5.23 -6.68 9.47
N TYR A 451 5.89 -7.64 10.12
CA TYR A 451 5.24 -8.63 10.98
C TYR A 451 5.57 -8.41 12.46
N LYS A 452 4.55 -8.36 13.30
CA LYS A 452 4.70 -8.27 14.77
C LYS A 452 3.99 -9.43 15.44
N LEU A 453 4.45 -9.81 16.63
CA LEU A 453 3.78 -10.85 17.41
C LEU A 453 2.58 -10.27 18.16
N ILE A 454 1.40 -10.87 17.98
CA ILE A 454 0.24 -10.60 18.82
C ILE A 454 0.21 -11.62 19.95
N THR A 455 0.24 -11.12 21.18
CA THR A 455 0.12 -11.92 22.40
C THR A 455 -1.26 -11.74 23.04
N TYR A 456 -1.72 -12.76 23.74
CA TYR A 456 -2.94 -12.73 24.53
C TYR A 456 -2.65 -13.26 25.93
N LYS A 457 -2.96 -12.45 26.95
CA LYS A 457 -2.61 -12.74 28.37
C LYS A 457 -1.11 -13.06 28.55
N GLY A 458 -0.25 -12.40 27.75
CA GLY A 458 1.20 -12.57 27.77
C GLY A 458 1.73 -13.78 26.99
N ARG A 459 0.86 -14.58 26.36
CA ARG A 459 1.25 -15.77 25.60
C ARG A 459 1.28 -15.49 24.10
N GLY A 460 2.27 -16.04 23.39
CA GLY A 460 2.50 -15.81 21.94
C GLY A 460 2.21 -17.01 21.05
N ALA A 461 2.22 -18.23 21.60
CA ALA A 461 1.82 -19.45 20.92
C ALA A 461 0.74 -20.21 21.73
N PHE A 462 -0.28 -20.69 21.04
CA PHE A 462 -1.49 -21.26 21.64
C PHE A 462 -1.75 -22.66 21.12
N THR A 463 -2.05 -23.63 21.98
CA THR A 463 -2.77 -24.83 21.51
C THR A 463 -4.19 -24.43 21.06
N PHE A 464 -4.91 -25.30 20.35
CA PHE A 464 -6.28 -25.00 19.94
C PHE A 464 -7.17 -24.63 21.13
N LYS A 465 -7.04 -25.32 22.28
CA LYS A 465 -7.80 -25.01 23.49
C LYS A 465 -7.53 -23.60 24.00
N GLU A 466 -6.27 -23.18 23.98
CA GLU A 466 -5.80 -21.90 24.49
C GLU A 466 -6.08 -20.72 23.55
N LEU A 467 -6.37 -20.99 22.27
CA LEU A 467 -6.66 -19.98 21.28
C LEU A 467 -7.95 -19.20 21.66
N PRO A 468 -7.93 -17.85 21.68
CA PRO A 468 -9.09 -17.06 22.07
C PRO A 468 -10.34 -17.39 21.24
N ILE A 469 -11.49 -17.50 21.89
CA ILE A 469 -12.72 -17.98 21.24
C ILE A 469 -13.19 -17.06 20.11
N ASP A 470 -12.93 -15.76 20.22
CA ASP A 470 -13.25 -14.79 19.17
C ASP A 470 -12.41 -14.99 17.90
N ILE A 471 -11.14 -15.40 18.05
CA ILE A 471 -10.27 -15.77 16.93
C ILE A 471 -10.79 -17.06 16.28
N LYS A 472 -11.13 -18.08 17.09
CA LYS A 472 -11.75 -19.32 16.59
C LYS A 472 -13.02 -19.03 15.79
N ASN A 473 -13.89 -18.16 16.30
CA ASN A 473 -15.11 -17.75 15.64
C ASN A 473 -14.84 -17.00 14.33
N MET A 474 -13.91 -16.05 14.31
CA MET A 474 -13.55 -15.36 13.07
C MET A 474 -13.00 -16.32 11.99
N ILE A 475 -12.17 -17.29 12.37
CA ILE A 475 -11.67 -18.31 11.45
C ILE A 475 -12.81 -19.18 10.93
N LYS A 476 -13.68 -19.64 11.82
CA LYS A 476 -14.86 -20.43 11.45
C LYS A 476 -15.77 -19.64 10.49
N ASP A 477 -16.05 -18.40 10.81
CA ASP A 477 -16.99 -17.55 10.08
C ASP A 477 -16.40 -17.02 8.77
N LYS A 478 -15.09 -16.95 8.59
CA LYS A 478 -14.47 -16.41 7.34
C LYS A 478 -13.71 -17.43 6.52
N CYS A 479 -12.94 -18.29 7.18
CA CYS A 479 -12.03 -19.21 6.50
C CYS A 479 -12.63 -20.61 6.30
N LEU A 480 -13.77 -20.92 6.94
CA LEU A 480 -14.45 -22.21 6.78
C LEU A 480 -15.82 -22.13 6.10
N GLU A 481 -16.26 -20.95 5.63
CA GLU A 481 -17.61 -20.77 5.03
C GLU A 481 -17.89 -21.74 3.87
N LYS A 482 -16.88 -22.04 3.05
CA LYS A 482 -16.97 -22.96 1.90
C LYS A 482 -16.30 -24.32 2.15
N ASN A 483 -15.88 -24.59 3.39
CA ASN A 483 -15.07 -25.76 3.75
C ASN A 483 -13.83 -25.93 2.84
N SER A 484 -13.21 -24.82 2.45
CA SER A 484 -12.08 -24.75 1.51
C SER A 484 -10.91 -23.99 2.13
N GLY A 485 -9.71 -24.19 1.60
CA GLY A 485 -8.47 -23.56 2.10
C GLY A 485 -7.83 -24.30 3.26
N VAL A 486 -6.70 -23.80 3.76
CA VAL A 486 -5.85 -24.53 4.73
C VAL A 486 -6.58 -24.89 6.03
N TYR A 487 -7.48 -24.03 6.52
CA TYR A 487 -8.22 -24.29 7.76
C TYR A 487 -9.20 -25.47 7.64
N SER A 488 -9.70 -25.77 6.44
CA SER A 488 -10.59 -26.93 6.26
C SER A 488 -9.84 -28.26 6.38
N LEU A 489 -8.51 -28.26 6.33
CA LEU A 489 -7.68 -29.44 6.56
C LEU A 489 -7.36 -29.68 8.05
N ILE A 490 -7.73 -28.74 8.94
CA ILE A 490 -7.41 -28.81 10.36
C ILE A 490 -8.56 -29.49 11.13
N PRO A 491 -8.37 -30.71 11.69
CA PRO A 491 -9.45 -31.47 12.32
C PRO A 491 -10.13 -30.78 13.50
N GLU A 492 -9.38 -29.99 14.27
CA GLU A 492 -9.90 -29.25 15.43
C GLU A 492 -10.92 -28.18 14.97
N PHE A 493 -10.61 -27.45 13.90
CA PHE A 493 -11.52 -26.49 13.29
C PHE A 493 -12.72 -27.13 12.60
N GLN A 494 -12.54 -28.29 11.95
CA GLN A 494 -13.66 -29.06 11.42
C GLN A 494 -14.62 -29.51 12.53
N SER A 495 -14.07 -29.93 13.68
CA SER A 495 -14.87 -30.35 14.83
C SER A 495 -15.61 -29.15 15.45
N TYR A 496 -14.91 -28.03 15.62
CA TYR A 496 -15.49 -26.77 16.11
C TYR A 496 -16.65 -26.26 15.23
N LEU A 497 -16.50 -26.36 13.90
CA LEU A 497 -17.57 -26.05 12.96
C LEU A 497 -18.79 -26.97 13.18
N LYS A 498 -18.59 -28.29 13.26
CA LYS A 498 -19.66 -29.28 13.46
C LYS A 498 -20.41 -29.08 14.78
N GLU A 499 -19.69 -28.86 15.87
CA GLU A 499 -20.29 -28.59 17.20
C GLU A 499 -21.16 -27.34 17.17
N SER A 500 -20.71 -26.29 16.46
CA SER A 500 -21.49 -25.05 16.34
C SER A 500 -22.77 -25.24 15.51
N ILE A 501 -22.76 -26.09 14.48
CA ILE A 501 -23.95 -26.41 13.68
C ILE A 501 -24.95 -27.26 14.47
N GLN A 502 -24.48 -28.21 15.29
CA GLN A 502 -25.35 -29.05 16.13
C GLN A 502 -26.07 -28.28 17.25
N SER A 503 -25.63 -27.06 17.56
CA SER A 503 -26.26 -26.16 18.54
C SER A 503 -27.45 -25.35 17.98
N ILE A 504 -27.72 -25.46 16.68
CA ILE A 504 -28.83 -24.80 15.98
C ILE A 504 -29.83 -25.90 15.58
N GLU A 505 -31.00 -25.95 16.23
CA GLU A 505 -32.12 -26.76 15.73
C GLU A 505 -32.49 -26.30 14.30
N GLU A 506 -32.47 -27.27 13.38
CA GLU A 506 -32.91 -27.22 11.98
C GLU A 506 -32.41 -26.02 11.15
N TYR A 507 -31.24 -26.17 10.53
CA TYR A 507 -31.00 -25.58 9.21
C TYR A 507 -31.25 -26.65 8.15
N ASP A 508 -32.36 -26.50 7.43
CA ASP A 508 -32.68 -27.23 6.21
C ASP A 508 -31.50 -27.06 5.23
N PRO A 509 -30.83 -28.15 4.81
CA PRO A 509 -29.88 -28.05 3.72
C PRO A 509 -30.71 -27.74 2.49
N LEU A 510 -30.82 -26.44 2.14
CA LEU A 510 -31.08 -26.09 0.77
C LEU A 510 -29.96 -26.75 -0.04
N GLU A 511 -30.35 -27.84 -0.71
CA GLU A 511 -29.71 -28.31 -1.92
C GLU A 511 -29.68 -27.11 -2.88
N ASP A 512 -28.65 -26.28 -2.75
CA ASP A 512 -28.13 -25.59 -3.91
C ASP A 512 -27.53 -26.71 -4.75
N ASP A 513 -28.31 -27.14 -5.75
CA ASP A 513 -27.80 -27.85 -6.91
C ASP A 513 -26.45 -27.24 -7.26
N VAL A 514 -25.38 -27.98 -7.00
CA VAL A 514 -24.12 -27.77 -7.71
C VAL A 514 -24.43 -28.17 -9.14
N VAL A 515 -25.04 -27.24 -9.88
CA VAL A 515 -24.90 -27.22 -11.33
C VAL A 515 -23.40 -27.01 -11.52
N GLN A 516 -22.68 -28.12 -11.72
CA GLN A 516 -21.42 -28.07 -12.43
C GLN A 516 -21.78 -27.53 -13.82
N ASN A 517 -21.81 -26.21 -13.96
CA ASN A 517 -21.77 -25.60 -15.28
C ASN A 517 -20.40 -25.96 -15.83
N GLU A 518 -20.36 -27.01 -16.65
CA GLU A 518 -19.15 -27.52 -17.31
C GLU A 518 -18.61 -26.55 -18.39
N ASP A 519 -19.19 -25.35 -18.52
CA ASP A 519 -18.73 -24.24 -19.36
C ASP A 519 -18.53 -22.96 -18.52
N LEU A 520 -17.58 -22.95 -17.58
CA LEU A 520 -17.22 -21.71 -16.88
C LEU A 520 -16.32 -20.83 -17.75
N ASN A 521 -16.77 -19.61 -18.02
CA ASN A 521 -16.06 -18.58 -18.77
C ASN A 521 -14.92 -17.88 -17.98
N TYR A 522 -14.47 -18.50 -16.89
CA TYR A 522 -13.43 -17.97 -16.01
C TYR A 522 -12.56 -19.09 -15.42
N ASP A 523 -11.32 -18.73 -15.07
CA ASP A 523 -10.34 -19.59 -14.42
C ASP A 523 -10.60 -19.64 -12.90
N ASN A 524 -10.62 -20.83 -12.31
CA ASN A 524 -10.74 -20.98 -10.85
C ASN A 524 -9.39 -20.87 -10.12
N ASP A 525 -8.28 -20.92 -10.85
CA ASP A 525 -6.92 -20.81 -10.29
C ASP A 525 -6.53 -19.35 -9.99
N VAL A 526 -7.27 -18.39 -10.56
CA VAL A 526 -7.12 -16.96 -10.27
C VAL A 526 -8.44 -16.38 -9.78
N VAL A 527 -8.49 -15.98 -8.52
CA VAL A 527 -9.69 -15.48 -7.85
C VAL A 527 -9.42 -14.09 -7.28
N PHE A 528 -10.26 -13.11 -7.63
CA PHE A 528 -10.27 -11.78 -7.03
C PHE A 528 -11.56 -11.55 -6.24
N GLN A 529 -11.41 -10.99 -5.04
CA GLN A 529 -12.49 -10.73 -4.11
C GLN A 529 -12.71 -9.24 -3.97
N VAL A 530 -13.90 -8.79 -4.34
CA VAL A 530 -14.27 -7.39 -4.37
C VAL A 530 -15.34 -7.07 -3.33
N SER A 531 -15.26 -5.85 -2.77
CA SER A 531 -16.17 -5.29 -1.79
C SER A 531 -16.10 -3.77 -1.89
N SER A 532 -17.20 -3.07 -1.59
CA SER A 532 -17.17 -1.61 -1.50
C SER A 532 -16.28 -1.09 -0.38
N ARG A 533 -15.82 -2.00 0.50
CA ARG A 533 -14.84 -1.75 1.56
C ARG A 533 -13.47 -2.39 1.30
N SER A 534 -13.26 -3.08 0.18
CA SER A 534 -11.99 -3.77 -0.10
C SER A 534 -10.80 -2.83 0.06
N ALA A 535 -9.74 -3.28 0.73
CA ALA A 535 -8.52 -2.51 0.83
C ALA A 535 -7.87 -2.26 -0.54
N SER A 536 -7.23 -1.11 -0.66
CA SER A 536 -6.71 -0.55 -1.91
C SER A 536 -5.28 -1.03 -2.17
N LYS A 537 -4.50 -1.15 -1.09
CA LYS A 537 -3.06 -1.45 -1.11
C LYS A 537 -2.67 -2.86 -1.58
N PRO A 538 -3.36 -3.96 -1.23
CA PRO A 538 -2.87 -5.30 -1.54
C PRO A 538 -2.66 -5.51 -3.04
N PHE A 539 -1.51 -6.08 -3.42
CA PHE A 539 -1.22 -6.44 -4.81
C PHE A 539 -2.33 -7.38 -5.34
N PRO A 540 -2.65 -7.37 -6.65
CA PRO A 540 -3.63 -8.29 -7.22
C PRO A 540 -3.34 -9.75 -6.84
N GLY A 541 -4.27 -10.39 -6.12
CA GLY A 541 -4.17 -11.76 -5.67
C GLY A 541 -3.71 -11.92 -4.21
N GLU A 542 -3.31 -10.83 -3.56
CA GLU A 542 -2.95 -10.79 -2.13
C GLU A 542 -4.06 -10.18 -1.26
N GLY A 543 -5.18 -9.79 -1.87
CA GLY A 543 -6.37 -9.39 -1.12
C GLY A 543 -6.97 -10.57 -0.33
N ASN A 544 -7.73 -10.28 0.71
CA ASN A 544 -8.36 -11.34 1.50
C ASN A 544 -9.36 -12.14 0.65
N GLY A 545 -9.24 -13.46 0.65
CA GLY A 545 -10.05 -14.36 -0.17
C GLY A 545 -9.70 -14.35 -1.65
N GLU A 546 -8.58 -13.74 -2.03
CA GLU A 546 -7.99 -13.84 -3.35
C GLU A 546 -7.04 -15.02 -3.44
N THR A 547 -6.80 -15.49 -4.66
CA THR A 547 -5.85 -16.57 -4.91
C THR A 547 -5.25 -16.35 -6.29
N ILE A 548 -3.92 -16.36 -6.37
CA ILE A 548 -3.19 -16.32 -7.62
C ILE A 548 -1.88 -17.08 -7.43
N SER A 549 -1.53 -17.94 -8.39
CA SER A 549 -0.18 -18.52 -8.41
C SER A 549 0.85 -17.44 -8.76
N ILE A 550 2.04 -17.51 -8.17
CA ILE A 550 3.10 -16.52 -8.39
C ILE A 550 3.46 -16.35 -9.88
N LYS A 551 3.46 -17.44 -10.67
CA LYS A 551 3.65 -17.41 -12.14
C LYS A 551 2.65 -16.50 -12.87
N ASN A 552 1.45 -16.36 -12.33
CA ASN A 552 0.39 -15.58 -12.94
C ASN A 552 0.37 -14.14 -12.40
N LYS A 553 1.07 -13.80 -11.31
CA LYS A 553 1.02 -12.44 -10.71
C LYS A 553 1.40 -11.35 -11.70
N GLY A 554 2.47 -11.57 -12.48
CA GLY A 554 2.95 -10.61 -13.48
C GLY A 554 1.89 -10.27 -14.55
N GLU A 555 0.98 -11.21 -14.83
CA GLU A 555 -0.09 -11.00 -15.80
C GLU A 555 -1.12 -9.94 -15.38
N TYR A 556 -1.22 -9.66 -14.08
CA TYR A 556 -2.21 -8.75 -13.49
C TYR A 556 -1.58 -7.47 -12.96
N LEU A 557 -0.32 -7.20 -13.28
CA LEU A 557 0.40 -5.98 -12.89
C LEU A 557 -0.36 -4.70 -13.24
N GLY A 558 -1.03 -4.66 -14.40
CA GLY A 558 -1.83 -3.49 -14.78
C GLY A 558 -2.98 -3.16 -13.80
N LEU A 559 -3.45 -4.12 -12.99
CA LEU A 559 -4.44 -3.84 -11.94
C LEU A 559 -3.83 -3.10 -10.74
N SER A 560 -2.55 -3.33 -10.40
CA SER A 560 -1.90 -2.64 -9.27
C SER A 560 -1.72 -1.14 -9.55
N GLN A 561 -1.62 -0.76 -10.83
CA GLN A 561 -1.53 0.63 -11.28
C GLN A 561 -2.87 1.39 -11.20
N ILE A 562 -3.97 0.72 -10.87
CA ILE A 562 -5.29 1.35 -10.79
C ILE A 562 -5.74 1.36 -9.33
N ALA A 563 -5.58 2.52 -8.68
CA ALA A 563 -6.10 2.73 -7.33
C ALA A 563 -7.58 2.35 -7.24
N ASP A 564 -7.92 1.64 -6.16
CA ASP A 564 -9.29 1.24 -5.81
C ASP A 564 -10.00 0.33 -6.82
N TRP A 565 -9.29 -0.37 -7.72
CA TRP A 565 -9.94 -1.19 -8.76
C TRP A 565 -10.95 -2.22 -8.21
N ARG A 566 -10.69 -2.80 -7.02
CA ARG A 566 -11.64 -3.69 -6.31
C ARG A 566 -12.92 -2.97 -5.91
N LYS A 567 -12.80 -1.78 -5.33
CA LYS A 567 -13.93 -0.94 -4.90
C LYS A 567 -14.72 -0.45 -6.11
N GLU A 568 -14.05 -0.14 -7.22
CA GLU A 568 -14.72 0.25 -8.47
C GLU A 568 -15.64 -0.87 -8.96
N ILE A 569 -15.14 -2.10 -9.15
CA ILE A 569 -15.99 -3.24 -9.54
C ILE A 569 -17.16 -3.42 -8.55
N ALA A 570 -16.88 -3.37 -7.26
CA ALA A 570 -17.87 -3.58 -6.21
C ALA A 570 -18.96 -2.48 -6.16
N ARG A 571 -18.60 -1.21 -6.34
CA ARG A 571 -19.55 -0.08 -6.39
C ARG A 571 -20.55 -0.27 -7.53
N PHE A 572 -20.08 -0.71 -8.70
CA PHE A 572 -20.96 -0.98 -9.83
C PHE A 572 -21.89 -2.15 -9.58
N TRP A 573 -21.38 -3.23 -8.98
CA TRP A 573 -22.18 -4.38 -8.58
C TRP A 573 -23.26 -4.01 -7.55
N ASP A 574 -22.91 -3.22 -6.54
CA ASP A 574 -23.81 -2.80 -5.45
C ASP A 574 -25.07 -2.09 -5.95
N ILE A 575 -24.96 -1.29 -7.02
CA ILE A 575 -26.09 -0.55 -7.57
C ILE A 575 -27.13 -1.50 -8.18
N VAL A 576 -26.69 -2.63 -8.71
CA VAL A 576 -27.55 -3.60 -9.41
C VAL A 576 -28.08 -4.64 -8.42
N TYR A 577 -27.21 -5.17 -7.55
CA TYR A 577 -27.56 -6.14 -6.53
C TYR A 577 -28.66 -5.64 -5.58
N LYS A 578 -28.61 -4.37 -5.15
CA LYS A 578 -29.62 -3.77 -4.25
C LYS A 578 -31.04 -3.74 -4.85
N LYS A 579 -31.19 -3.79 -6.18
CA LYS A 579 -32.49 -3.69 -6.85
C LYS A 579 -33.21 -5.03 -6.99
N LYS A 580 -32.55 -6.17 -6.73
CA LYS A 580 -33.11 -7.54 -6.83
C LYS A 580 -33.88 -7.77 -8.15
N LEU A 581 -33.35 -7.30 -9.27
CA LEU A 581 -34.00 -7.49 -10.58
C LEU A 581 -33.65 -8.88 -11.15
N PRO A 582 -34.46 -9.39 -12.11
CA PRO A 582 -34.12 -10.60 -12.86
C PRO A 582 -32.79 -10.46 -13.60
N TYR A 583 -32.08 -11.59 -13.80
CA TYR A 583 -30.76 -11.68 -14.43
C TYR A 583 -30.62 -10.84 -15.71
N ASP A 584 -31.52 -11.03 -16.70
CA ASP A 584 -31.45 -10.31 -17.98
C ASP A 584 -31.49 -8.78 -17.82
N LYS A 585 -32.26 -8.29 -16.84
CA LYS A 585 -32.35 -6.85 -16.55
C LYS A 585 -31.11 -6.33 -15.83
N ASN A 586 -30.50 -7.13 -14.96
CA ASN A 586 -29.22 -6.80 -14.34
C ASN A 586 -28.14 -6.66 -15.42
N LEU A 587 -28.09 -7.63 -16.34
CA LEU A 587 -27.13 -7.66 -17.44
C LEU A 587 -27.29 -6.43 -18.36
N GLU A 588 -28.50 -6.06 -18.75
CA GLU A 588 -28.76 -4.87 -19.57
C GLU A 588 -28.30 -3.57 -18.87
N ILE A 589 -28.59 -3.42 -17.58
CA ILE A 589 -28.19 -2.26 -16.78
C ILE A 589 -26.67 -2.21 -16.64
N LEU A 590 -26.02 -3.34 -16.32
CA LEU A 590 -24.57 -3.44 -16.19
C LEU A 590 -23.89 -3.12 -17.52
N ARG A 591 -24.35 -3.69 -18.64
CA ARG A 591 -23.83 -3.40 -19.99
C ARG A 591 -23.91 -1.91 -20.30
N SER A 592 -25.07 -1.29 -20.08
CA SER A 592 -25.24 0.14 -20.35
C SER A 592 -24.32 1.02 -19.50
N LYS A 593 -24.03 0.62 -18.26
CA LYS A 593 -23.17 1.39 -17.36
C LYS A 593 -21.69 1.22 -17.67
N ILE A 594 -21.26 -0.03 -17.86
CA ILE A 594 -19.87 -0.38 -18.20
C ILE A 594 -19.49 0.27 -19.53
N LYS A 595 -20.38 0.22 -20.54
CA LYS A 595 -20.16 0.84 -21.85
C LYS A 595 -19.83 2.35 -21.79
N ASN A 596 -20.33 3.05 -20.77
CA ASN A 596 -20.13 4.49 -20.60
C ASN A 596 -19.02 4.81 -19.58
N ASN A 597 -18.25 3.82 -19.13
CA ASN A 597 -17.18 4.01 -18.15
C ASN A 597 -15.88 3.34 -18.63
N ASP A 598 -14.97 4.16 -19.17
CA ASP A 598 -13.71 3.69 -19.75
C ASP A 598 -12.76 3.10 -18.70
N LYS A 599 -12.73 3.68 -17.48
CA LYS A 599 -11.94 3.17 -16.35
C LYS A 599 -12.35 1.74 -15.99
N LEU A 600 -13.65 1.49 -15.87
CA LEU A 600 -14.17 0.16 -15.54
C LEU A 600 -13.96 -0.83 -16.69
N GLN A 601 -14.11 -0.40 -17.95
CA GLN A 601 -13.75 -1.26 -19.09
C GLN A 601 -12.27 -1.65 -19.05
N LYS A 602 -11.36 -0.71 -18.74
CA LYS A 602 -9.93 -0.98 -18.57
C LYS A 602 -9.71 -2.00 -17.45
N ILE A 603 -10.29 -1.77 -16.26
CA ILE A 603 -10.20 -2.69 -15.12
C ILE A 603 -10.68 -4.09 -15.52
N LEU A 604 -11.86 -4.22 -16.13
CA LEU A 604 -12.44 -5.53 -16.48
C LEU A 604 -11.56 -6.28 -17.48
N LYS A 605 -11.00 -5.61 -18.50
CA LYS A 605 -10.05 -6.23 -19.43
C LYS A 605 -8.79 -6.73 -18.70
N LEU A 606 -8.28 -5.96 -17.74
CA LEU A 606 -7.11 -6.33 -16.95
C LEU A 606 -7.38 -7.50 -15.97
N THR A 607 -8.64 -7.74 -15.59
CA THR A 607 -9.00 -8.98 -14.84
C THR A 607 -8.98 -10.24 -15.70
N LYS A 608 -8.75 -10.15 -17.01
CA LYS A 608 -8.62 -11.27 -17.96
C LYS A 608 -9.71 -12.33 -17.79
N ARG A 609 -9.35 -13.58 -17.47
CA ARG A 609 -10.28 -14.68 -17.19
C ARG A 609 -10.42 -14.97 -15.69
N ALA A 610 -9.86 -14.15 -14.80
CA ALA A 610 -9.94 -14.40 -13.36
C ALA A 610 -11.40 -14.49 -12.89
N LYS A 611 -11.65 -15.34 -11.90
CA LYS A 611 -12.93 -15.40 -11.21
C LYS A 611 -13.12 -14.16 -10.34
N LEU A 612 -14.19 -13.41 -10.59
CA LEU A 612 -14.56 -12.27 -9.77
C LEU A 612 -15.65 -12.70 -8.78
N GLN A 613 -15.43 -12.45 -7.50
CA GLN A 613 -16.43 -12.72 -6.46
C GLN A 613 -16.63 -11.50 -5.55
N TYR A 614 -17.88 -11.24 -5.19
CA TYR A 614 -18.25 -10.17 -4.27
C TYR A 614 -18.39 -10.71 -2.85
N PHE A 615 -17.67 -10.09 -1.91
CA PHE A 615 -17.71 -10.45 -0.50
C PHE A 615 -19.08 -10.13 0.12
N LYS A 616 -19.70 -11.13 0.76
CA LYS A 616 -20.96 -10.97 1.47
C LYS A 616 -20.77 -11.34 2.94
N GLN A 617 -21.30 -10.52 3.84
CA GLN A 617 -21.27 -10.82 5.26
C GLN A 617 -22.23 -11.99 5.57
N LEU A 618 -21.72 -13.02 6.26
CA LEU A 618 -22.48 -14.20 6.72
C LEU A 618 -23.09 -15.03 5.58
N GLY A 619 -22.33 -15.29 4.53
CA GLY A 619 -22.75 -16.15 3.43
C GLY A 619 -21.70 -16.24 2.33
N PRO A 620 -21.81 -17.24 1.43
CA PRO A 620 -20.78 -17.46 0.42
C PRO A 620 -20.60 -16.22 -0.47
N ALA A 621 -19.35 -15.90 -0.77
CA ALA A 621 -19.02 -14.85 -1.74
C ALA A 621 -19.76 -15.12 -3.06
N LEU A 622 -20.41 -14.08 -3.57
CA LEU A 622 -21.25 -14.15 -4.77
C LEU A 622 -20.36 -14.10 -5.99
N VAL A 623 -20.41 -15.12 -6.84
CA VAL A 623 -19.72 -15.10 -8.13
C VAL A 623 -20.37 -14.04 -9.01
N LEU A 624 -19.56 -13.16 -9.59
CA LEU A 624 -20.00 -12.03 -10.40
C LEU A 624 -20.19 -12.44 -11.87
N GLU A 625 -21.08 -13.42 -12.11
CA GLU A 625 -21.29 -14.02 -13.43
C GLU A 625 -21.67 -12.98 -14.50
N GLU A 626 -22.58 -12.04 -14.19
CA GLU A 626 -22.99 -11.01 -15.14
C GLU A 626 -21.82 -10.09 -15.52
N ILE A 627 -20.95 -9.75 -14.58
CA ILE A 627 -19.78 -8.90 -14.84
C ILE A 627 -18.76 -9.66 -15.69
N MET A 628 -18.53 -10.95 -15.40
CA MET A 628 -17.61 -11.78 -16.17
C MET A 628 -18.14 -12.04 -17.60
N GLN A 629 -19.45 -12.18 -17.78
CA GLN A 629 -20.07 -12.26 -19.11
C GLN A 629 -19.86 -10.96 -19.90
N ILE A 630 -20.06 -9.80 -19.29
CA ILE A 630 -19.85 -8.51 -19.96
C ILE A 630 -18.36 -8.31 -20.30
N ARG A 631 -17.47 -8.75 -19.42
CA ARG A 631 -16.01 -8.69 -19.66
C ARG A 631 -15.61 -9.43 -20.93
N GLU A 632 -16.21 -10.58 -21.23
CA GLU A 632 -15.93 -11.31 -22.47
C GLU A 632 -16.37 -10.57 -23.73
N GLU A 633 -17.34 -9.65 -23.63
CA GLU A 633 -17.72 -8.78 -24.75
C GLU A 633 -16.70 -7.65 -24.97
N LEU A 634 -15.82 -7.39 -23.99
CA LEU A 634 -14.82 -6.32 -24.02
C LEU A 634 -13.43 -6.79 -24.46
N ILE A 635 -13.12 -8.08 -24.25
CA ILE A 635 -11.86 -8.76 -24.64
C ILE A 635 -12.02 -9.25 -26.08
#